data_AF-A0A821Y0T4-F1
#
_entry.id   AF-A0A821Y0T4-F1
#
_cell.length_a   1.000
_cell.length_b   1.000
_cell.length_c   1.000
_cell.angle_alpha   90.00
_cell.angle_beta   90.00
_cell.angle_gamma   90.00
#
_symmetry.space_group_name_H-M   'P 1'
#
loop_
_entity.id
_entity.type
_entity.pdbx_description
1 polymer ?
#
loop_
_entity_poly.entity_id
_entity_poly.type
_entity_poly.pdbx_seq_one_letter_code
_entity_poly.pdbx_strand_id
1 'polypeptide(L)'
;MFSSNNLLSQAKQHGSEFVVKVNHRMLIDKILARYSSDFVVCRELIQNADDAKATSFSFELTCESNDSRKKTLHSNIITEIRAVNNGAIFTQTDWQRVASIAEGNTNIESVGQFGVGFFSVFSFSEEPIIVSGKQCMAFTWRDDESLTTYRCELDSTQQSNLTSIILKMRSKYVLNAEKALTGRDDESYSQSATNGKMTSAAKIGVIPTINLSQMKAYFTKVLSFTSHINEVKMKVNDLTVFQVNKKKKQIVSLTKETSTFNIKSISNMLLLNSFVQTEQTFSIANGPSITLMHIDVNAKLNIDEEFHNQIRRILKKSLPSNVRIQLLYAPSDVVSQLRNISLNDAHLETQILHSLLPLKCHENQIIPSGLVFIGLGTQQTTGLGMHVFSHLVPTVERENLDMQDPHLEKWNKELLSAMGQVVRFIYDQSIFDNDQLNHSLSAQFATFSFQTSVPNNKIGLTLLNGFFASQENVMVPVKEQTLASRLTLSESSKAFLAYSQYIHSFLSLPLVPLEISNNGLFNELKRLKLVQEVNHDVIKRSIKTCILQSNEFIALLRWLCSTEVNNNSNFIESIFSTIRFRDTDKSPIIILEKIKHYDEINPSPLLPLPSSVIPSRIATHISNEDFNKHLSLTPLAFDDLLNFYFLDDQKHLLTDQNKVVHLFNLISKYWNNVQQSQKDRMKQILSQIECIPTQQGMKLPKESYIRSQILSPDLPIIAMNVVPNMNPNSKDGVRVNDCRSIQFNNDSDNCVLAEFLKLIGCRTVHVQSFIAHQNTLSNAPKTMSEEDIAALKQTQCFAGTTIQSKNEIVGLFRPDELLFSEAAHQLKSNTVHIIFWPDDFLDLNIHHFLCSLGIREAPKLDDLIDMIDEDFKKQRFEHGGSPYIIPSSLEFLAKNVEKHYPELWKEKTNRRAFIPAQWPANPTARRGNRNDND
;
A
#
# COMPACT_ATOMS: atom_id res chain seq x y z
N MET A 1 1.37 -61.04 14.32
CA MET A 1 0.73 -61.41 13.04
C MET A 1 0.96 -62.88 12.76
N PHE A 2 0.05 -63.55 12.04
CA PHE A 2 0.24 -64.94 11.60
C PHE A 2 1.15 -65.00 10.37
N SER A 3 2.07 -65.97 10.36
CA SER A 3 2.99 -66.20 9.23
C SER A 3 2.21 -66.57 7.97
N SER A 4 2.47 -65.88 6.86
CA SER A 4 1.87 -66.17 5.54
C SER A 4 2.13 -67.61 5.09
N ASN A 5 3.31 -68.17 5.40
CA ASN A 5 3.63 -69.56 5.08
C ASN A 5 2.71 -70.56 5.82
N ASN A 6 2.33 -70.28 7.07
CA ASN A 6 1.44 -71.14 7.84
C ASN A 6 0.00 -71.07 7.31
N LEU A 7 -0.47 -69.88 6.92
CA LEU A 7 -1.79 -69.72 6.32
C LEU A 7 -1.88 -70.42 4.95
N LEU A 8 -0.82 -70.33 4.15
CA LEU A 8 -0.75 -71.01 2.86
C LEU A 8 -0.74 -72.54 3.02
N SER A 9 0.04 -73.09 3.97
CA SER A 9 0.06 -74.53 4.22
C SER A 9 -1.28 -75.02 4.75
N GLN A 10 -1.90 -74.29 5.69
CA GLN A 10 -3.23 -74.59 6.22
C GLN A 10 -4.29 -74.59 5.10
N ALA A 11 -4.28 -73.57 4.22
CA ALA A 11 -5.18 -73.51 3.08
C ALA A 11 -4.98 -74.70 2.13
N LYS A 12 -3.74 -75.04 1.77
CA LYS A 12 -3.43 -76.17 0.89
C LYS A 12 -3.79 -77.54 1.50
N GLN A 13 -3.64 -77.71 2.81
CA GLN A 13 -3.88 -78.99 3.49
C GLN A 13 -5.35 -79.23 3.85
N HIS A 14 -6.08 -78.19 4.25
CA HIS A 14 -7.43 -78.29 4.80
C HIS A 14 -8.49 -77.55 3.99
N GLY A 15 -8.09 -76.80 2.96
CA GLY A 15 -8.99 -76.00 2.14
C GLY A 15 -9.70 -76.81 1.06
N SER A 16 -10.94 -76.42 0.77
CA SER A 16 -11.64 -76.84 -0.44
C SER A 16 -11.02 -76.15 -1.65
N GLU A 17 -10.72 -76.94 -2.68
CA GLU A 17 -10.12 -76.48 -3.92
C GLU A 17 -11.17 -75.90 -4.88
N PHE A 18 -10.87 -74.75 -5.49
CA PHE A 18 -11.67 -74.17 -6.56
C PHE A 18 -10.77 -73.67 -7.70
N VAL A 19 -11.01 -74.17 -8.91
CA VAL A 19 -10.34 -73.69 -10.14
C VAL A 19 -10.93 -72.33 -10.52
N VAL A 20 -10.06 -71.37 -10.82
CA VAL A 20 -10.48 -70.04 -11.29
C VAL A 20 -11.11 -70.17 -12.68
N LYS A 21 -12.30 -69.58 -12.92
CA LYS A 21 -13.06 -69.75 -14.18
C LYS A 21 -12.31 -69.33 -15.46
N VAL A 22 -11.29 -68.48 -15.34
CA VAL A 22 -10.32 -68.16 -16.39
C VAL A 22 -8.96 -68.08 -15.71
N ASN A 23 -8.09 -69.05 -15.94
CA ASN A 23 -6.95 -69.32 -15.05
C ASN A 23 -5.57 -69.30 -15.72
N HIS A 24 -5.47 -68.92 -16.99
CA HIS A 24 -4.20 -68.94 -17.72
C HIS A 24 -3.25 -67.82 -17.30
N ARG A 25 -2.01 -68.19 -16.95
CA ARG A 25 -0.93 -67.25 -16.60
C ARG A 25 -0.73 -66.13 -17.61
N MET A 26 -0.72 -66.49 -18.90
CA MET A 26 -0.62 -65.55 -20.03
C MET A 26 -1.70 -64.45 -20.04
N LEU A 27 -2.91 -64.72 -19.54
CA LEU A 27 -3.96 -63.70 -19.46
C LEU A 27 -3.66 -62.72 -18.33
N ILE A 28 -3.27 -63.21 -17.16
CA ILE A 28 -2.91 -62.37 -16.03
C ILE A 28 -1.67 -61.53 -16.37
N ASP A 29 -0.66 -62.10 -17.02
CA ASP A 29 0.52 -61.35 -17.47
C ASP A 29 0.15 -60.26 -18.49
N LYS A 30 -0.78 -60.52 -19.41
CA LYS A 30 -1.33 -59.48 -20.32
C LYS A 30 -2.10 -58.39 -19.57
N ILE A 31 -2.79 -58.74 -18.49
CA ILE A 31 -3.47 -57.77 -17.62
C ILE A 31 -2.42 -56.92 -16.90
N LEU A 32 -1.40 -57.55 -16.29
CA LEU A 32 -0.31 -56.88 -15.58
C LEU A 32 0.51 -55.94 -16.49
N ALA A 33 0.76 -56.34 -17.74
CA ALA A 33 1.45 -55.49 -18.73
C ALA A 33 0.68 -54.19 -19.04
N ARG A 34 -0.64 -54.15 -18.82
CA ARG A 34 -1.48 -52.95 -18.97
C ARG A 34 -1.57 -52.11 -17.69
N TYR A 35 -1.07 -52.63 -16.56
CA TYR A 35 -1.02 -52.00 -15.25
C TYR A 35 0.41 -51.59 -14.88
N SER A 36 1.10 -50.90 -15.78
CA SER A 36 2.50 -50.49 -15.61
C SER A 36 2.69 -49.25 -14.72
N SER A 37 1.61 -48.63 -14.23
CA SER A 37 1.70 -47.42 -13.40
C SER A 37 2.09 -47.71 -11.95
N ASP A 38 2.81 -46.77 -11.35
CA ASP A 38 3.25 -46.87 -9.96
C ASP A 38 2.05 -46.96 -9.00
N PHE A 39 2.18 -47.83 -7.99
CA PHE A 39 1.20 -48.02 -6.90
C PHE A 39 -0.20 -48.49 -7.33
N VAL A 40 -0.39 -49.03 -8.55
CA VAL A 40 -1.68 -49.60 -9.00
C VAL A 40 -2.27 -50.59 -8.01
N VAL A 41 -1.45 -51.46 -7.42
CA VAL A 41 -1.96 -52.43 -6.44
C VAL A 41 -2.54 -51.73 -5.22
N CYS A 42 -1.88 -50.68 -4.71
CA CYS A 42 -2.38 -49.89 -3.59
C CYS A 42 -3.74 -49.26 -3.92
N ARG A 43 -3.91 -48.73 -5.14
CA ARG A 43 -5.18 -48.18 -5.65
C ARG A 43 -6.32 -49.18 -5.57
N GLU A 44 -6.14 -50.35 -6.18
CA GLU A 44 -7.25 -51.30 -6.30
C GLU A 44 -7.63 -51.84 -4.92
N LEU A 45 -6.65 -52.04 -4.03
CA LEU A 45 -6.90 -52.50 -2.66
C LEU A 45 -7.64 -51.46 -1.80
N ILE A 46 -7.26 -50.17 -1.88
CA ILE A 46 -7.94 -49.12 -1.11
C ILE A 46 -9.34 -48.82 -1.67
N GLN A 47 -9.54 -48.88 -2.99
CA GLN A 47 -10.86 -48.73 -3.59
C GLN A 47 -11.79 -49.88 -3.20
N ASN A 48 -11.29 -51.13 -3.24
CA ASN A 48 -12.06 -52.29 -2.78
C ASN A 48 -12.42 -52.16 -1.29
N ALA A 49 -11.54 -51.61 -0.46
CA ALA A 49 -11.83 -51.34 0.95
C ALA A 49 -12.90 -50.24 1.12
N ASP A 50 -12.84 -49.15 0.35
CA ASP A 50 -13.85 -48.07 0.38
C ASP A 50 -15.22 -48.55 -0.11
N ASP A 51 -15.26 -49.40 -1.15
CA ASP A 51 -16.46 -50.07 -1.67
C ASP A 51 -17.04 -51.05 -0.64
N ALA A 52 -16.19 -51.71 0.14
CA ALA A 52 -16.57 -52.51 1.31
C ALA A 52 -16.95 -51.65 2.54
N LYS A 53 -17.05 -50.32 2.39
CA LYS A 53 -17.39 -49.34 3.43
C LYS A 53 -16.42 -49.32 4.61
N ALA A 54 -15.15 -49.64 4.37
CA ALA A 54 -14.10 -49.50 5.37
C ALA A 54 -13.95 -48.03 5.78
N THR A 55 -13.73 -47.78 7.08
CA THR A 55 -13.40 -46.45 7.59
C THR A 55 -11.91 -46.26 7.83
N SER A 56 -11.15 -47.35 7.93
CA SER A 56 -9.70 -47.37 8.13
C SER A 56 -9.03 -48.39 7.21
N PHE A 57 -7.91 -47.98 6.61
CA PHE A 57 -7.06 -48.81 5.75
C PHE A 57 -5.61 -48.74 6.25
N SER A 58 -4.94 -49.88 6.35
CA SER A 58 -3.53 -50.00 6.78
C SER A 58 -2.72 -50.69 5.70
N PHE A 59 -1.63 -50.06 5.28
CA PHE A 59 -0.65 -50.63 4.35
C PHE A 59 0.63 -50.97 5.11
N GLU A 60 0.91 -52.26 5.25
CA GLU A 60 1.90 -52.78 6.19
C GLU A 60 3.01 -53.49 5.41
N LEU A 61 4.25 -53.02 5.59
CA LEU A 61 5.45 -53.57 4.98
C LEU A 61 6.22 -54.39 6.01
N THR A 62 6.55 -55.62 5.67
CA THR A 62 7.49 -56.44 6.43
C THR A 62 8.81 -56.48 5.69
N CYS A 63 9.91 -56.17 6.39
CA CYS A 63 11.25 -56.13 5.81
C CYS A 63 12.22 -57.06 6.56
N GLU A 64 13.18 -57.62 5.83
CA GLU A 64 14.34 -58.30 6.41
C GLU A 64 15.16 -57.32 7.25
N SER A 65 15.26 -57.55 8.56
CA SER A 65 16.09 -56.75 9.45
C SER A 65 17.56 -57.15 9.29
N ASN A 66 18.38 -56.29 8.67
CA ASN A 66 19.81 -56.60 8.47
C ASN A 66 20.70 -56.31 9.70
N ASP A 67 20.21 -55.70 10.76
CA ASP A 67 20.99 -55.54 12.00
C ASP A 67 20.07 -55.19 13.18
N SER A 68 20.01 -56.02 14.21
CA SER A 68 19.28 -55.74 15.46
C SER A 68 19.83 -54.52 16.22
N ARG A 69 20.97 -53.98 15.77
CA ARG A 69 21.66 -52.82 16.38
C ARG A 69 21.49 -51.50 15.63
N LYS A 70 20.94 -51.48 14.40
CA LYS A 70 20.73 -50.23 13.61
C LYS A 70 19.25 -50.01 13.32
N LYS A 71 18.66 -48.98 13.93
CA LYS A 71 17.27 -48.51 13.71
C LYS A 71 17.06 -47.83 12.33
N THR A 72 17.78 -48.22 11.29
CA THR A 72 17.67 -47.59 9.97
C THR A 72 16.68 -48.37 9.11
N LEU A 73 15.52 -47.77 8.79
CA LEU A 73 14.53 -48.37 7.88
C LEU A 73 15.00 -48.41 6.42
N HIS A 74 15.96 -47.57 6.05
CA HIS A 74 16.46 -47.46 4.68
C HIS A 74 17.27 -48.71 4.29
N SER A 75 17.11 -49.16 3.04
CA SER A 75 17.87 -50.23 2.38
C SER A 75 17.52 -51.66 2.80
N ASN A 76 16.42 -51.84 3.56
CA ASN A 76 15.91 -53.16 3.90
C ASN A 76 15.11 -53.77 2.73
N ILE A 77 15.18 -55.09 2.59
CA ILE A 77 14.44 -55.85 1.58
C ILE A 77 13.02 -56.11 2.10
N ILE A 78 12.01 -55.74 1.33
CA ILE A 78 10.61 -55.99 1.63
C ILE A 78 10.30 -57.45 1.28
N THR A 79 9.77 -58.22 2.25
CA THR A 79 9.44 -59.65 2.10
C THR A 79 7.95 -59.91 2.00
N GLU A 80 7.13 -59.06 2.62
CA GLU A 80 5.68 -59.17 2.61
C GLU A 80 5.04 -57.78 2.61
N ILE A 81 3.97 -57.63 1.84
CA ILE A 81 3.06 -56.49 1.90
C ILE A 81 1.72 -57.01 2.42
N ARG A 82 1.10 -56.27 3.34
CA ARG A 82 -0.24 -56.57 3.84
C ARG A 82 -1.12 -55.33 3.75
N ALA A 83 -2.26 -55.47 3.09
CA ALA A 83 -3.32 -54.45 3.11
C ALA A 83 -4.42 -54.92 4.05
N VAL A 84 -4.67 -54.15 5.11
CA VAL A 84 -5.67 -54.47 6.15
C VAL A 84 -6.74 -53.40 6.18
N ASN A 85 -8.01 -53.80 6.24
CA ASN A 85 -9.11 -52.85 6.38
C ASN A 85 -10.20 -53.40 7.31
N ASN A 86 -11.04 -52.49 7.81
CA ASN A 86 -12.18 -52.79 8.68
C ASN A 86 -13.53 -52.72 7.96
N GLY A 87 -13.55 -52.92 6.65
CA GLY A 87 -14.77 -52.96 5.86
C GLY A 87 -15.60 -54.22 6.11
N ALA A 88 -16.67 -54.38 5.34
CA ALA A 88 -17.51 -55.55 5.37
C ALA A 88 -16.70 -56.84 5.14
N ILE A 89 -17.01 -57.86 5.95
CA ILE A 89 -16.45 -59.21 5.79
C ILE A 89 -16.97 -59.81 4.48
N PHE A 90 -16.13 -60.56 3.77
CA PHE A 90 -16.50 -61.21 2.52
C PHE A 90 -17.70 -62.14 2.71
N THR A 91 -18.72 -61.93 1.88
CA THR A 91 -19.86 -62.83 1.75
C THR A 91 -19.48 -64.03 0.87
N GLN A 92 -20.32 -65.07 0.84
CA GLN A 92 -20.11 -66.21 -0.05
C GLN A 92 -20.02 -65.80 -1.52
N THR A 93 -20.80 -64.79 -1.92
CA THR A 93 -20.77 -64.24 -3.28
C THR A 93 -19.45 -63.51 -3.57
N ASP A 94 -18.87 -62.81 -2.58
CA ASP A 94 -17.60 -62.12 -2.77
C ASP A 94 -16.45 -63.12 -2.95
N TRP A 95 -16.45 -64.22 -2.19
CA TRP A 95 -15.49 -65.31 -2.35
C TRP A 95 -15.57 -65.97 -3.74
N GLN A 96 -16.78 -66.16 -4.28
CA GLN A 96 -16.95 -66.70 -5.63
C GLN A 96 -16.47 -65.74 -6.72
N ARG A 97 -16.73 -64.44 -6.53
CA ARG A 97 -16.34 -63.38 -7.47
C ARG A 97 -14.83 -63.18 -7.51
N VAL A 98 -14.15 -63.14 -6.36
CA VAL A 98 -12.70 -62.94 -6.33
C VAL A 98 -11.94 -64.12 -6.97
N ALA A 99 -12.55 -65.30 -6.99
CA ALA A 99 -12.05 -66.49 -7.69
C ALA A 99 -12.47 -66.55 -9.18
N SER A 100 -13.10 -65.51 -9.73
CA SER A 100 -13.56 -65.45 -11.12
C SER A 100 -13.03 -64.19 -11.82
N ILE A 101 -12.09 -64.34 -12.75
CA ILE A 101 -11.55 -63.21 -13.54
C ILE A 101 -12.67 -62.63 -14.42
N ALA A 102 -12.76 -61.30 -14.47
CA ALA A 102 -13.71 -60.52 -15.28
C ALA A 102 -15.20 -60.64 -14.88
N GLU A 103 -15.50 -61.23 -13.71
CA GLU A 103 -16.81 -61.09 -13.05
C GLU A 103 -16.76 -59.90 -12.07
N GLY A 104 -16.86 -58.67 -12.60
CA GLY A 104 -16.84 -57.45 -11.78
C GLY A 104 -18.04 -57.31 -10.83
N ASN A 105 -17.91 -56.42 -9.85
CA ASN A 105 -18.98 -56.17 -8.89
C ASN A 105 -20.27 -55.74 -9.63
N THR A 106 -21.38 -56.41 -9.35
CA THR A 106 -22.69 -56.12 -9.96
C THR A 106 -23.33 -54.87 -9.36
N ASN A 107 -22.79 -54.37 -8.24
CA ASN A 107 -23.27 -53.13 -7.64
C ASN A 107 -22.87 -51.95 -8.53
N ILE A 108 -23.89 -51.25 -9.03
CA ILE A 108 -23.76 -50.11 -9.92
C ILE A 108 -23.10 -48.91 -9.19
N GLU A 109 -23.19 -48.87 -7.85
CA GLU A 109 -22.58 -47.83 -7.02
C GLU A 109 -21.08 -48.06 -6.72
N SER A 110 -20.53 -49.23 -7.09
CA SER A 110 -19.12 -49.54 -6.85
C SER A 110 -18.22 -49.00 -7.96
N VAL A 111 -17.05 -48.45 -7.59
CA VAL A 111 -16.11 -47.84 -8.54
C VAL A 111 -15.40 -48.92 -9.38
N GLY A 112 -15.29 -50.15 -8.86
CA GLY A 112 -14.69 -51.31 -9.53
C GLY A 112 -15.44 -51.78 -10.79
N GLN A 113 -15.19 -51.16 -11.93
CA GLN A 113 -15.96 -51.39 -13.16
C GLN A 113 -15.76 -52.77 -13.81
N PHE A 114 -14.55 -53.36 -13.77
CA PHE A 114 -14.20 -54.51 -14.62
C PHE A 114 -13.89 -55.82 -13.88
N GLY A 115 -13.81 -55.84 -12.55
CA GLY A 115 -13.53 -57.08 -11.79
C GLY A 115 -12.14 -57.68 -11.96
N VAL A 116 -11.26 -57.02 -12.69
CA VAL A 116 -9.87 -57.46 -12.92
C VAL A 116 -8.86 -56.77 -12.01
N GLY A 117 -9.28 -55.70 -11.32
CA GLY A 117 -8.42 -54.86 -10.50
C GLY A 117 -7.71 -55.62 -9.38
N PHE A 118 -8.39 -56.56 -8.72
CA PHE A 118 -7.77 -57.40 -7.70
C PHE A 118 -6.56 -58.18 -8.25
N PHE A 119 -6.60 -58.66 -9.49
CA PHE A 119 -5.52 -59.44 -10.08
C PHE A 119 -4.25 -58.63 -10.33
N SER A 120 -4.26 -57.30 -10.13
CA SER A 120 -3.01 -56.52 -10.12
C SER A 120 -2.06 -56.96 -9.00
N VAL A 121 -2.56 -57.59 -7.93
CA VAL A 121 -1.71 -58.09 -6.81
C VAL A 121 -0.64 -59.09 -7.26
N PHE A 122 -0.84 -59.75 -8.40
CA PHE A 122 0.13 -60.68 -8.99
C PHE A 122 1.40 -60.00 -9.52
N SER A 123 1.43 -58.66 -9.62
CA SER A 123 2.67 -57.92 -9.85
C SER A 123 3.64 -58.03 -8.67
N PHE A 124 3.12 -58.17 -7.44
CA PHE A 124 3.93 -58.29 -6.23
C PHE A 124 4.03 -59.70 -5.68
N SER A 125 3.04 -60.57 -5.88
CA SER A 125 3.01 -61.91 -5.27
C SER A 125 2.56 -63.01 -6.22
N GLU A 126 3.21 -64.17 -6.17
CA GLU A 126 2.76 -65.38 -6.89
C GLU A 126 1.64 -66.12 -6.15
N GLU A 127 1.57 -65.94 -4.83
CA GLU A 127 0.65 -66.66 -3.94
C GLU A 127 -0.08 -65.69 -3.00
N PRO A 128 -0.91 -64.77 -3.52
CA PRO A 128 -1.67 -63.85 -2.68
C PRO A 128 -2.65 -64.61 -1.78
N ILE A 129 -2.82 -64.14 -0.54
CA ILE A 129 -3.72 -64.73 0.46
C ILE A 129 -4.70 -63.68 0.93
N ILE A 130 -5.99 -64.02 0.95
CA ILE A 130 -7.06 -63.21 1.51
C ILE A 130 -7.51 -63.86 2.82
N VAL A 131 -7.61 -63.06 3.88
CA VAL A 131 -8.20 -63.45 5.16
C VAL A 131 -9.34 -62.49 5.44
N SER A 132 -10.56 -63.00 5.63
CA SER A 132 -11.73 -62.17 5.96
C SER A 132 -12.70 -62.96 6.85
N GLY A 133 -12.99 -62.41 8.03
CA GLY A 133 -13.85 -63.08 9.01
C GLY A 133 -13.23 -64.39 9.51
N LYS A 134 -13.96 -65.49 9.29
CA LYS A 134 -13.54 -66.84 9.68
C LYS A 134 -12.88 -67.65 8.55
N GLN A 135 -12.69 -67.06 7.37
CA GLN A 135 -12.23 -67.79 6.19
C GLN A 135 -10.91 -67.23 5.65
N CYS A 136 -10.15 -68.16 5.07
CA CYS A 136 -8.92 -67.90 4.33
C CYS A 136 -9.10 -68.34 2.87
N MET A 137 -8.50 -67.62 1.93
CA MET A 137 -8.33 -68.08 0.54
C MET A 137 -6.91 -67.81 0.08
N ALA A 138 -6.21 -68.85 -0.36
CA ALA A 138 -4.87 -68.73 -0.95
C ALA A 138 -4.93 -69.03 -2.45
N PHE A 139 -4.26 -68.18 -3.24
CA PHE A 139 -4.08 -68.38 -4.68
C PHE A 139 -2.75 -69.08 -4.94
N THR A 140 -2.72 -70.00 -5.91
CA THR A 140 -1.53 -70.79 -6.23
C THR A 140 -1.53 -71.17 -7.71
N TRP A 141 -0.35 -71.21 -8.32
CA TRP A 141 -0.17 -71.72 -9.68
C TRP A 141 0.05 -73.24 -9.67
N ARG A 142 -0.69 -73.97 -10.51
CA ARG A 142 -0.44 -75.37 -10.84
C ARG A 142 0.27 -75.47 -12.17
N ASP A 143 1.33 -76.27 -12.17
CA ASP A 143 2.19 -76.53 -13.33
C ASP A 143 2.69 -75.24 -14.02
N ASP A 144 2.76 -74.15 -13.26
CA ASP A 144 3.06 -72.78 -13.72
C ASP A 144 2.11 -72.22 -14.81
N GLU A 145 0.98 -72.88 -15.07
CA GLU A 145 0.07 -72.51 -16.15
C GLU A 145 -1.33 -72.10 -15.66
N SER A 146 -1.84 -72.78 -14.63
CA SER A 146 -3.24 -72.65 -14.19
C SER A 146 -3.37 -72.15 -12.75
N LEU A 147 -4.11 -71.05 -12.58
CA LEU A 147 -4.41 -70.47 -11.28
C LEU A 147 -5.53 -71.24 -10.55
N THR A 148 -5.24 -71.68 -9.33
CA THR A 148 -6.17 -72.37 -8.44
C THR A 148 -6.26 -71.66 -7.11
N THR A 149 -7.42 -71.75 -6.45
CA THR A 149 -7.64 -71.21 -5.11
C THR A 149 -7.92 -72.33 -4.11
N TYR A 150 -7.42 -72.17 -2.90
CA TYR A 150 -7.69 -73.05 -1.75
C TYR A 150 -8.39 -72.24 -0.67
N ARG A 151 -9.62 -72.62 -0.31
CA ARG A 151 -10.43 -71.91 0.70
C ARG A 151 -10.62 -72.73 1.95
N CYS A 152 -10.24 -72.19 3.11
CA CYS A 152 -10.31 -72.87 4.41
C CYS A 152 -11.08 -72.05 5.46
N GLU A 153 -11.61 -72.72 6.49
CA GLU A 153 -11.96 -72.05 7.75
C GLU A 153 -10.73 -71.93 8.63
N LEU A 154 -10.62 -70.81 9.33
CA LEU A 154 -9.53 -70.48 10.23
C LEU A 154 -9.83 -70.90 11.67
N ASP A 155 -8.79 -71.24 12.43
CA ASP A 155 -8.90 -71.55 13.86
C ASP A 155 -9.40 -70.32 14.63
N SER A 156 -10.08 -70.52 15.76
CA SER A 156 -10.71 -69.43 16.54
C SER A 156 -9.75 -68.29 16.92
N THR A 157 -8.46 -68.59 17.09
CA THR A 157 -7.42 -67.60 17.41
C THR A 157 -6.99 -66.75 16.22
N GLN A 158 -7.24 -67.21 14.99
CA GLN A 158 -6.87 -66.57 13.72
C GLN A 158 -8.01 -65.73 13.11
N GLN A 159 -9.24 -65.90 13.60
CA GLN A 159 -10.41 -65.18 13.10
C GLN A 159 -10.37 -63.71 13.49
N SER A 160 -10.77 -62.82 12.58
CA SER A 160 -10.79 -61.38 12.80
C SER A 160 -11.92 -60.72 12.04
N ASN A 161 -12.43 -59.61 12.57
CA ASN A 161 -13.38 -58.76 11.87
C ASN A 161 -12.72 -57.88 10.79
N LEU A 162 -11.40 -58.00 10.61
CA LEU A 162 -10.65 -57.29 9.59
C LEU A 162 -10.51 -58.15 8.33
N THR A 163 -10.48 -57.49 7.18
CA THR A 163 -10.07 -58.12 5.92
C THR A 163 -8.60 -57.80 5.67
N SER A 164 -7.78 -58.83 5.45
CA SER A 164 -6.36 -58.72 5.16
C SER A 164 -6.03 -59.37 3.82
N ILE A 165 -5.34 -58.64 2.95
CA ILE A 165 -4.76 -59.16 1.70
C ILE A 165 -3.25 -59.18 1.89
N ILE A 166 -2.69 -60.39 1.84
CA ILE A 166 -1.29 -60.69 2.19
C ILE A 166 -0.57 -61.07 0.92
N LEU A 167 0.49 -60.33 0.61
CA LEU A 167 1.26 -60.45 -0.61
C LEU A 167 2.70 -60.78 -0.24
N LYS A 168 3.05 -62.06 -0.32
CA LYS A 168 4.45 -62.48 -0.19
C LYS A 168 5.21 -62.04 -1.44
N MET A 169 6.28 -61.27 -1.27
CA MET A 169 6.96 -60.63 -2.39
C MET A 169 7.64 -61.66 -3.30
N ARG A 170 7.32 -61.65 -4.60
CA ARG A 170 7.93 -62.52 -5.62
C ARG A 170 9.31 -62.06 -6.08
N SER A 171 9.59 -60.76 -5.94
CA SER A 171 10.87 -60.14 -6.28
C SER A 171 11.39 -59.34 -5.10
N LYS A 172 12.70 -59.13 -5.03
CA LYS A 172 13.31 -58.29 -4.01
C LYS A 172 12.98 -56.82 -4.30
N TYR A 173 12.34 -56.14 -3.36
CA TYR A 173 12.14 -54.68 -3.40
C TYR A 173 12.89 -54.06 -2.24
N VAL A 174 13.58 -52.94 -2.49
CA VAL A 174 14.30 -52.21 -1.44
C VAL A 174 13.45 -51.05 -0.94
N LEU A 175 13.35 -50.88 0.37
CA LEU A 175 12.71 -49.71 0.96
C LEU A 175 13.68 -48.50 0.93
N ASN A 176 13.29 -47.45 0.22
CA ASN A 176 13.92 -46.13 0.37
C ASN A 176 13.13 -45.32 1.40
N ALA A 177 13.79 -45.07 2.53
CA ALA A 177 13.33 -44.19 3.60
C ALA A 177 14.39 -43.09 3.82
N GLU A 178 14.61 -42.25 2.80
CA GLU A 178 15.44 -41.05 2.94
C GLU A 178 14.88 -40.13 4.04
N LYS A 179 15.78 -39.66 4.93
CA LYS A 179 15.55 -38.68 6.02
C LYS A 179 14.12 -38.63 6.57
N ALA A 180 13.67 -39.66 7.27
CA ALA A 180 12.49 -39.53 8.12
C ALA A 180 12.50 -40.62 9.17
N LEU A 181 12.61 -40.26 10.45
CA LEU A 181 11.94 -41.00 11.53
C LEU A 181 11.94 -40.34 12.90
N THR A 182 12.71 -39.29 13.16
CA THR A 182 12.60 -38.59 14.46
C THR A 182 12.75 -37.09 14.25
N GLY A 183 11.74 -36.31 14.63
CA GLY A 183 11.80 -34.85 14.73
C GLY A 183 12.75 -34.37 15.83
N ARG A 184 14.00 -34.84 15.79
CA ARG A 184 15.13 -34.27 16.52
C ARG A 184 16.22 -34.00 15.50
N ASP A 185 16.51 -32.72 15.32
CA ASP A 185 17.65 -32.23 14.57
C ASP A 185 18.93 -32.65 15.28
N ASP A 186 19.42 -33.86 15.00
CA ASP A 186 20.83 -34.20 15.23
C ASP A 186 21.58 -33.97 13.92
N GLU A 187 22.07 -32.74 13.73
CA GLU A 187 22.87 -32.29 12.57
C GLU A 187 24.15 -33.12 12.33
N SER A 188 24.52 -34.00 13.27
CA SER A 188 25.72 -34.85 13.20
C SER A 188 25.64 -35.99 12.18
N TYR A 189 24.46 -36.33 11.65
CA TYR A 189 24.32 -37.43 10.67
C TYR A 189 24.47 -37.02 9.20
N SER A 190 24.44 -35.71 8.91
CA SER A 190 24.41 -35.16 7.54
C SER A 190 25.70 -35.37 6.75
N GLN A 191 26.84 -35.62 7.42
CA GLN A 191 28.13 -35.81 6.76
C GLN A 191 28.53 -37.29 6.53
N SER A 192 27.76 -38.26 7.05
CA SER A 192 28.03 -39.69 6.83
C SER A 192 27.12 -40.35 5.78
N ALA A 193 26.00 -39.70 5.41
CA ALA A 193 25.05 -40.21 4.41
C ALA A 193 25.58 -40.17 2.97
N THR A 194 26.69 -39.48 2.69
CA THR A 194 27.40 -39.56 1.40
C THR A 194 28.38 -40.73 1.31
N ASN A 195 28.69 -41.41 2.44
CA ASN A 195 29.66 -42.50 2.51
C ASN A 195 29.11 -43.82 3.08
N GLY A 196 27.81 -43.89 3.36
CA GLY A 196 27.14 -45.17 3.59
C GLY A 196 27.23 -46.00 2.33
N LYS A 197 28.09 -47.02 2.32
CA LYS A 197 28.14 -48.05 1.27
C LYS A 197 26.71 -48.59 1.08
N MET A 198 26.00 -48.08 0.07
CA MET A 198 24.99 -48.86 -0.62
C MET A 198 25.63 -50.22 -0.86
N THR A 199 24.95 -51.29 -0.47
CA THR A 199 25.37 -52.64 -0.86
C THR A 199 25.63 -52.61 -2.36
N SER A 200 26.69 -53.26 -2.82
CA SER A 200 27.12 -53.25 -4.22
C SER A 200 25.99 -53.61 -5.21
N ALA A 201 24.92 -54.26 -4.74
CA ALA A 201 23.72 -54.58 -5.48
C ALA A 201 22.80 -53.39 -5.83
N ALA A 202 22.77 -52.30 -5.05
CA ALA A 202 21.88 -51.17 -5.31
C ALA A 202 22.50 -50.12 -6.26
N LYS A 203 23.83 -50.13 -6.44
CA LYS A 203 24.54 -49.31 -7.46
C LYS A 203 24.46 -49.90 -8.87
N ILE A 204 24.05 -51.17 -9.00
CA ILE A 204 23.84 -51.87 -10.26
C ILE A 204 22.31 -51.88 -10.46
N GLY A 205 21.80 -51.09 -11.41
CA GLY A 205 20.36 -50.77 -11.55
C GLY A 205 19.42 -51.96 -11.85
N VAL A 206 19.26 -52.90 -10.92
CA VAL A 206 18.55 -54.18 -11.13
C VAL A 206 17.49 -54.47 -10.05
N ILE A 207 17.51 -53.79 -8.89
CA ILE A 207 16.52 -54.04 -7.82
C ILE A 207 15.53 -52.86 -7.71
N PRO A 208 14.21 -53.08 -7.90
CA PRO A 208 13.22 -52.02 -7.79
C PRO A 208 13.12 -51.48 -6.35
N THR A 209 12.85 -50.18 -6.23
CA THR A 209 12.84 -49.46 -4.94
C THR A 209 11.45 -48.90 -4.66
N ILE A 210 10.96 -49.07 -3.44
CA ILE A 210 9.73 -48.44 -2.95
C ILE A 210 10.11 -47.22 -2.12
N ASN A 211 9.75 -46.02 -2.58
CA ASN A 211 10.02 -44.77 -1.87
C ASN A 211 8.90 -44.44 -0.89
N LEU A 212 9.23 -44.38 0.40
CA LEU A 212 8.26 -44.17 1.47
C LEU A 212 7.58 -42.79 1.38
N SER A 213 8.33 -41.73 1.08
CA SER A 213 7.80 -40.36 0.96
C SER A 213 6.80 -40.23 -0.18
N GLN A 214 7.09 -40.84 -1.33
CA GLN A 214 6.17 -40.89 -2.47
C GLN A 214 4.88 -41.65 -2.12
N MET A 215 4.98 -42.78 -1.39
CA MET A 215 3.81 -43.51 -0.91
C MET A 215 2.95 -42.71 0.06
N LYS A 216 3.56 -41.97 0.99
CA LYS A 216 2.82 -41.09 1.93
C LYS A 216 2.02 -40.03 1.17
N ALA A 217 2.64 -39.35 0.20
CA ALA A 217 1.97 -38.38 -0.66
C ALA A 217 0.85 -39.02 -1.49
N TYR A 218 1.11 -40.21 -2.04
CA TYR A 218 0.12 -40.97 -2.80
C TYR A 218 -1.12 -41.30 -1.97
N PHE A 219 -0.97 -41.99 -0.83
CA PHE A 219 -2.09 -42.37 0.03
C PHE A 219 -2.88 -41.17 0.53
N THR A 220 -2.20 -40.07 0.83
CA THR A 220 -2.84 -38.79 1.18
C THR A 220 -3.75 -38.32 0.05
N LYS A 221 -3.28 -38.31 -1.21
CA LYS A 221 -4.08 -37.94 -2.37
C LYS A 221 -5.28 -38.86 -2.62
N VAL A 222 -5.13 -40.18 -2.46
CA VAL A 222 -6.25 -41.11 -2.67
C VAL A 222 -7.41 -40.81 -1.73
N LEU A 223 -7.09 -40.39 -0.50
CA LEU A 223 -8.08 -40.05 0.51
C LEU A 223 -9.01 -38.88 0.09
N SER A 224 -8.64 -38.09 -0.93
CA SER A 224 -9.43 -36.93 -1.41
C SER A 224 -10.89 -37.29 -1.72
N PHE A 225 -11.14 -38.37 -2.48
CA PHE A 225 -12.46 -38.73 -2.97
C PHE A 225 -13.01 -40.06 -2.44
N THR A 226 -12.35 -40.65 -1.42
CA THR A 226 -12.93 -41.79 -0.70
C THR A 226 -14.25 -41.42 -0.04
N SER A 227 -15.22 -42.32 -0.14
CA SER A 227 -16.56 -42.13 0.42
C SER A 227 -16.58 -42.42 1.91
N HIS A 228 -15.98 -43.53 2.34
CA HIS A 228 -16.07 -44.07 3.70
C HIS A 228 -14.73 -44.03 4.44
N ILE A 229 -13.60 -44.23 3.75
CA ILE A 229 -12.29 -44.24 4.38
C ILE A 229 -11.96 -42.85 4.91
N ASN A 230 -11.74 -42.78 6.23
CA ASN A 230 -11.38 -41.58 6.98
C ASN A 230 -9.96 -41.67 7.56
N GLU A 231 -9.33 -42.84 7.53
CA GLU A 231 -7.99 -43.05 8.09
C GLU A 231 -7.17 -43.96 7.17
N VAL A 232 -5.94 -43.54 6.87
CA VAL A 232 -4.94 -44.39 6.21
C VAL A 232 -3.68 -44.46 7.08
N LYS A 233 -3.25 -45.68 7.39
CA LYS A 233 -2.05 -45.98 8.15
C LYS A 233 -1.01 -46.67 7.27
N MET A 234 0.25 -46.37 7.53
CA MET A 234 1.36 -47.11 6.94
C MET A 234 2.26 -47.63 8.04
N LYS A 235 2.60 -48.92 7.98
CA LYS A 235 3.48 -49.58 8.95
C LYS A 235 4.67 -50.22 8.28
N VAL A 236 5.80 -50.24 8.98
CA VAL A 236 6.99 -51.01 8.60
C VAL A 236 7.43 -51.83 9.81
N ASN A 237 7.46 -53.16 9.69
CA ASN A 237 7.74 -54.08 10.81
C ASN A 237 6.91 -53.75 12.06
N ASP A 238 5.59 -53.63 11.88
CA ASP A 238 4.59 -53.24 12.89
C ASP A 238 4.71 -51.81 13.47
N LEU A 239 5.79 -51.07 13.18
CA LEU A 239 5.93 -49.67 13.55
C LEU A 239 5.09 -48.80 12.62
N THR A 240 4.20 -47.95 13.17
CA THR A 240 3.47 -46.96 12.37
C THR A 240 4.41 -45.83 11.95
N VAL A 241 4.67 -45.71 10.65
CA VAL A 241 5.60 -44.71 10.08
C VAL A 241 4.89 -43.52 9.44
N PHE A 242 3.57 -43.65 9.23
CA PHE A 242 2.71 -42.60 8.72
C PHE A 242 1.26 -42.89 9.06
N GLN A 243 0.51 -41.86 9.43
CA GLN A 243 -0.93 -41.93 9.58
C GLN A 243 -1.51 -40.60 9.13
N VAL A 244 -2.49 -40.66 8.22
CA VAL A 244 -3.25 -39.51 7.77
C VAL A 244 -4.74 -39.76 8.01
N ASN A 245 -5.41 -38.74 8.53
CA ASN A 245 -6.83 -38.78 8.84
C ASN A 245 -7.56 -37.74 7.97
N LYS A 246 -8.77 -38.07 7.54
CA LYS A 246 -9.71 -37.19 6.86
C LYS A 246 -10.95 -37.04 7.72
N LYS A 247 -11.28 -35.80 8.05
CA LYS A 247 -12.55 -35.44 8.71
C LYS A 247 -13.40 -34.65 7.73
N LYS A 248 -14.66 -35.04 7.57
CA LYS A 248 -15.65 -34.32 6.76
C LYS A 248 -16.59 -33.57 7.71
N LYS A 249 -16.73 -32.27 7.52
CA LYS A 249 -17.71 -31.43 8.20
C LYS A 249 -18.64 -30.84 7.16
N GLN A 250 -19.93 -31.18 7.25
CA GLN A 250 -20.93 -30.62 6.34
C GLN A 250 -21.19 -29.16 6.70
N ILE A 251 -21.15 -28.29 5.68
CA ILE A 251 -21.36 -26.84 5.84
C ILE A 251 -22.76 -26.49 5.35
N VAL A 252 -23.09 -26.93 4.13
CA VAL A 252 -24.36 -26.67 3.47
C VAL A 252 -24.88 -27.96 2.87
N SER A 253 -26.17 -28.24 3.06
CA SER A 253 -26.92 -29.17 2.22
C SER A 253 -28.16 -28.47 1.72
N LEU A 254 -28.31 -28.44 0.40
CA LEU A 254 -29.53 -27.99 -0.24
C LEU A 254 -30.25 -29.22 -0.78
N THR A 255 -31.28 -29.64 -0.05
CA THR A 255 -32.18 -30.73 -0.45
C THR A 255 -33.48 -30.16 -1.00
N LYS A 256 -33.65 -30.27 -2.33
CA LYS A 256 -34.90 -30.18 -3.12
C LYS A 256 -35.82 -28.93 -3.04
N GLU A 257 -35.66 -27.97 -2.14
CA GLU A 257 -36.70 -26.92 -1.93
C GLU A 257 -36.26 -25.45 -2.05
N THR A 258 -35.14 -25.16 -2.70
CA THR A 258 -34.88 -23.79 -3.21
C THR A 258 -34.74 -23.84 -4.73
N SER A 259 -35.41 -22.92 -5.42
CA SER A 259 -35.50 -22.84 -6.88
C SER A 259 -34.18 -22.52 -7.60
N THR A 260 -33.04 -22.44 -6.88
CA THR A 260 -31.80 -21.82 -7.37
C THR A 260 -30.79 -22.80 -7.99
N PHE A 261 -30.79 -24.09 -7.62
CA PHE A 261 -29.85 -25.09 -8.18
C PHE A 261 -30.59 -26.23 -8.89
N ASN A 262 -30.92 -25.99 -10.16
CA ASN A 262 -31.55 -26.97 -11.05
C ASN A 262 -30.95 -26.83 -12.46
N ILE A 263 -29.75 -27.38 -12.62
CA ILE A 263 -28.94 -27.20 -13.84
C ILE A 263 -29.14 -28.41 -14.75
N LYS A 264 -29.52 -28.15 -16.01
CA LYS A 264 -29.47 -29.13 -17.08
C LYS A 264 -28.10 -29.07 -17.73
N SER A 265 -27.49 -30.23 -17.93
CA SER A 265 -26.27 -30.31 -18.71
C SER A 265 -26.52 -29.91 -20.17
N ILE A 266 -25.45 -29.59 -20.90
CA ILE A 266 -25.52 -29.02 -22.26
C ILE A 266 -26.35 -29.89 -23.21
N SER A 267 -26.14 -31.21 -23.19
CA SER A 267 -26.91 -32.16 -24.01
C SER A 267 -28.16 -32.67 -23.31
N ASN A 268 -28.53 -32.10 -22.16
CA ASN A 268 -29.66 -32.48 -21.31
C ASN A 268 -29.66 -33.97 -20.88
N MET A 269 -28.47 -34.59 -20.84
CA MET A 269 -28.28 -35.97 -20.38
C MET A 269 -28.25 -36.10 -18.86
N LEU A 270 -28.00 -34.99 -18.15
CA LEU A 270 -27.88 -34.91 -16.70
C LEU A 270 -28.72 -33.76 -16.16
N LEU A 271 -29.42 -34.03 -15.06
CA LEU A 271 -30.13 -33.04 -14.28
C LEU A 271 -29.49 -32.93 -12.89
N LEU A 272 -28.78 -31.83 -12.66
CA LEU A 272 -28.09 -31.52 -11.40
C LEU A 272 -29.06 -30.77 -10.50
N ASN A 273 -29.61 -31.46 -9.49
CA ASN A 273 -30.71 -30.95 -8.67
C ASN A 273 -30.48 -31.00 -7.15
N SER A 274 -29.31 -31.48 -6.73
CA SER A 274 -28.94 -31.54 -5.33
C SER A 274 -27.43 -31.55 -5.18
N PHE A 275 -26.93 -30.88 -4.15
CA PHE A 275 -25.52 -30.91 -3.80
C PHE A 275 -25.30 -30.80 -2.31
N VAL A 276 -24.15 -31.29 -1.86
CA VAL A 276 -23.66 -31.16 -0.49
C VAL A 276 -22.29 -30.50 -0.53
N GLN A 277 -22.12 -29.45 0.26
CA GLN A 277 -20.83 -28.78 0.45
C GLN A 277 -20.26 -29.14 1.82
N THR A 278 -19.01 -29.59 1.83
CA THR A 278 -18.31 -30.07 3.02
C THR A 278 -16.90 -29.48 3.11
N GLU A 279 -16.48 -29.12 4.30
CA GLU A 279 -15.08 -28.92 4.67
C GLU A 279 -14.44 -30.30 4.86
N GLN A 280 -13.30 -30.55 4.21
CA GLN A 280 -12.51 -31.76 4.38
C GLN A 280 -11.15 -31.41 4.97
N THR A 281 -10.93 -31.78 6.24
CA THR A 281 -9.67 -31.57 6.93
C THR A 281 -8.83 -32.85 6.87
N PHE A 282 -7.62 -32.73 6.31
CA PHE A 282 -6.62 -33.78 6.26
C PHE A 282 -5.55 -33.48 7.30
N SER A 283 -5.31 -34.41 8.22
CA SER A 283 -4.30 -34.25 9.28
C SER A 283 -3.35 -35.43 9.36
N ILE A 284 -2.05 -35.13 9.42
CA ILE A 284 -1.02 -36.12 9.70
C ILE A 284 -0.92 -36.28 11.22
N ALA A 285 -0.85 -37.52 11.71
CA ALA A 285 -0.79 -37.78 13.15
C ALA A 285 0.46 -37.10 13.77
N ASN A 286 0.25 -36.30 14.83
CA ASN A 286 1.27 -35.46 15.47
C ASN A 286 1.94 -34.43 14.54
N GLY A 287 1.31 -34.09 13.42
CA GLY A 287 1.86 -33.21 12.39
C GLY A 287 0.87 -32.12 11.95
N PRO A 288 1.10 -31.51 10.78
CA PRO A 288 0.25 -30.44 10.24
C PRO A 288 -1.12 -30.95 9.80
N SER A 289 -2.02 -30.00 9.54
CA SER A 289 -3.32 -30.24 8.90
C SER A 289 -3.61 -29.22 7.82
N ILE A 290 -4.38 -29.62 6.81
CA ILE A 290 -4.90 -28.74 5.77
C ILE A 290 -6.40 -28.97 5.58
N THR A 291 -7.16 -27.90 5.40
CA THR A 291 -8.61 -27.97 5.16
C THR A 291 -8.92 -27.52 3.75
N LEU A 292 -9.65 -28.34 3.02
CA LEU A 292 -10.08 -28.07 1.65
C LEU A 292 -11.61 -28.06 1.56
N MET A 293 -12.12 -27.35 0.56
CA MET A 293 -13.54 -27.29 0.25
C MET A 293 -13.89 -28.39 -0.73
N HIS A 294 -14.96 -29.11 -0.44
CA HIS A 294 -15.46 -30.19 -1.28
C HIS A 294 -16.94 -29.99 -1.58
N ILE A 295 -17.31 -30.19 -2.84
CA ILE A 295 -18.69 -30.16 -3.31
C ILE A 295 -19.00 -31.48 -3.98
N ASP A 296 -20.14 -32.05 -3.61
CA ASP A 296 -20.65 -33.30 -4.16
C ASP A 296 -22.07 -33.09 -4.68
N VAL A 297 -22.22 -33.19 -5.99
CA VAL A 297 -23.47 -33.00 -6.71
C VAL A 297 -24.02 -34.35 -7.12
N ASN A 298 -25.28 -34.60 -6.81
CA ASN A 298 -26.01 -35.75 -7.32
C ASN A 298 -26.81 -35.35 -8.56
N ALA A 299 -26.47 -35.97 -9.69
CA ALA A 299 -27.07 -35.70 -10.99
C ALA A 299 -27.92 -36.89 -11.43
N LYS A 300 -29.19 -36.65 -11.77
CA LYS A 300 -30.09 -37.67 -12.32
C LYS A 300 -29.81 -37.86 -13.81
N LEU A 301 -29.69 -39.10 -14.27
CA LEU A 301 -29.55 -39.37 -15.70
C LEU A 301 -30.86 -39.19 -16.45
N ASN A 302 -30.74 -38.64 -17.66
CA ASN A 302 -31.81 -38.49 -18.65
C ASN A 302 -31.25 -38.82 -20.04
N ILE A 303 -31.03 -40.11 -20.31
CA ILE A 303 -30.49 -40.59 -21.59
C ILE A 303 -31.51 -41.49 -22.30
N ASP A 304 -31.49 -41.47 -23.63
CA ASP A 304 -32.30 -42.38 -24.43
C ASP A 304 -31.81 -43.84 -24.31
N GLU A 305 -32.70 -44.77 -24.64
CA GLU A 305 -32.43 -46.21 -24.54
C GLU A 305 -31.36 -46.67 -25.53
N GLU A 306 -31.26 -46.02 -26.69
CA GLU A 306 -30.27 -46.34 -27.72
C GLU A 306 -28.84 -46.08 -27.21
N PHE A 307 -28.59 -44.89 -26.67
CA PHE A 307 -27.32 -44.51 -26.07
C PHE A 307 -26.98 -45.39 -24.87
N HIS A 308 -27.97 -45.69 -24.02
CA HIS A 308 -27.78 -46.62 -22.90
C HIS A 308 -27.33 -48.00 -23.38
N ASN A 309 -27.93 -48.52 -24.45
CA ASN A 309 -27.59 -49.82 -25.04
C ASN A 309 -26.20 -49.83 -25.68
N GLN A 310 -25.79 -48.75 -26.36
CA GLN A 310 -24.44 -48.64 -26.93
C GLN A 310 -23.37 -48.59 -25.84
N ILE A 311 -23.55 -47.74 -24.82
CA ILE A 311 -22.63 -47.68 -23.68
C ILE A 311 -22.56 -49.03 -22.96
N ARG A 312 -23.71 -49.69 -22.75
CA ARG A 312 -23.75 -51.04 -22.16
C ARG A 312 -23.02 -52.07 -23.01
N ARG A 313 -23.09 -51.97 -24.34
CA ARG A 313 -22.35 -52.86 -25.24
C ARG A 313 -20.83 -52.67 -25.12
N ILE A 314 -20.37 -51.43 -24.95
CA ILE A 314 -18.95 -51.06 -24.80
C ILE A 314 -18.44 -51.44 -23.41
N LEU A 315 -19.08 -50.91 -22.36
CA LEU A 315 -18.66 -51.07 -20.96
C LEU A 315 -19.04 -52.42 -20.34
N LYS A 316 -19.87 -53.21 -21.02
CA LYS A 316 -20.50 -54.46 -20.52
C LYS A 316 -21.38 -54.26 -19.28
N LYS A 317 -21.69 -53.02 -18.91
CA LYS A 317 -22.50 -52.64 -17.74
C LYS A 317 -23.42 -51.48 -18.08
N SER A 318 -24.58 -51.45 -17.44
CA SER A 318 -25.49 -50.31 -17.49
C SER A 318 -24.92 -49.13 -16.70
N LEU A 319 -25.17 -47.91 -17.20
CA LEU A 319 -24.90 -46.69 -16.44
C LEU A 319 -25.84 -46.61 -15.21
N PRO A 320 -25.39 -45.99 -14.10
CA PRO A 320 -26.25 -45.76 -12.95
C PRO A 320 -27.41 -44.81 -13.27
N SER A 321 -28.47 -44.89 -12.46
CA SER A 321 -29.61 -43.96 -12.55
C SER A 321 -29.25 -42.54 -12.07
N ASN A 322 -28.24 -42.43 -11.21
CA ASN A 322 -27.68 -41.17 -10.74
C ASN A 322 -26.16 -41.21 -10.82
N VAL A 323 -25.54 -40.08 -11.15
CA VAL A 323 -24.10 -39.89 -11.17
C VAL A 323 -23.71 -38.83 -10.17
N ARG A 324 -22.61 -39.07 -9.46
CA ARG A 324 -22.00 -38.06 -8.58
C ARG A 324 -20.94 -37.27 -9.34
N ILE A 325 -20.94 -35.95 -9.14
CA ILE A 325 -19.91 -35.03 -9.60
C ILE A 325 -19.30 -34.38 -8.37
N GLN A 326 -18.03 -34.64 -8.12
CA GLN A 326 -17.31 -34.12 -6.96
C GLN A 326 -16.18 -33.19 -7.37
N LEU A 327 -16.03 -32.10 -6.62
CA LEU A 327 -14.98 -31.09 -6.80
C LEU A 327 -14.27 -30.89 -5.47
N LEU A 328 -12.94 -30.78 -5.49
CA LEU A 328 -12.13 -30.46 -4.31
C LEU A 328 -11.21 -29.29 -4.64
N TYR A 329 -11.25 -28.23 -3.82
CA TYR A 329 -10.52 -26.99 -4.05
C TYR A 329 -10.07 -26.32 -2.75
N ALA A 330 -9.07 -25.45 -2.86
CA ALA A 330 -8.51 -24.74 -1.71
C ALA A 330 -9.30 -23.44 -1.44
N PRO A 331 -9.68 -23.15 -0.19
CA PRO A 331 -10.23 -21.85 0.20
C PRO A 331 -9.15 -20.75 0.15
N SER A 332 -9.57 -19.49 0.08
CA SER A 332 -8.69 -18.32 -0.20
C SER A 332 -7.60 -18.10 0.87
N ASP A 333 -7.88 -18.44 2.13
CA ASP A 333 -6.94 -18.40 3.25
C ASP A 333 -5.79 -19.40 3.06
N VAL A 334 -6.11 -20.64 2.69
CA VAL A 334 -5.13 -21.68 2.37
C VAL A 334 -4.31 -21.30 1.14
N VAL A 335 -4.94 -20.74 0.12
CA VAL A 335 -4.24 -20.28 -1.09
C VAL A 335 -3.31 -19.09 -0.80
N SER A 336 -3.68 -18.21 0.12
CA SER A 336 -2.82 -17.09 0.52
C SER A 336 -1.54 -17.56 1.22
N GLN A 337 -1.60 -18.66 1.96
CA GLN A 337 -0.44 -19.27 2.62
C GLN A 337 0.55 -19.91 1.63
N LEU A 338 0.10 -20.32 0.43
CA LEU A 338 0.97 -20.92 -0.59
C LEU A 338 2.11 -19.98 -1.04
N ARG A 339 1.90 -18.67 -1.02
CA ARG A 339 2.93 -17.68 -1.41
C ARG A 339 4.06 -17.55 -0.40
N ASN A 340 3.78 -17.86 0.87
CA ASN A 340 4.71 -17.62 1.97
C ASN A 340 5.59 -18.83 2.29
N ILE A 341 5.35 -19.96 1.62
CA ILE A 341 6.06 -21.21 1.87
C ILE A 341 7.05 -21.45 0.74
N SER A 342 8.35 -21.29 1.03
CA SER A 342 9.41 -21.88 0.21
C SER A 342 9.26 -23.40 0.29
N LEU A 343 8.69 -24.03 -0.74
CA LEU A 343 8.45 -25.48 -0.76
C LEU A 343 9.72 -26.30 -0.55
N ASN A 344 10.89 -25.73 -0.91
CA ASN A 344 12.19 -26.36 -0.73
C ASN A 344 12.65 -26.40 0.74
N ASP A 345 12.13 -25.50 1.59
CA ASP A 345 12.49 -25.39 3.02
C ASP A 345 11.42 -25.96 3.96
N ALA A 346 10.25 -26.34 3.43
CA ALA A 346 9.15 -26.87 4.22
C ALA A 346 9.40 -28.31 4.71
N HIS A 347 8.94 -28.63 5.92
CA HIS A 347 8.99 -29.99 6.46
C HIS A 347 8.26 -30.99 5.53
N LEU A 348 8.73 -32.24 5.46
CA LEU A 348 8.21 -33.28 4.55
C LEU A 348 6.70 -33.48 4.68
N GLU A 349 6.17 -33.44 5.91
CA GLU A 349 4.73 -33.61 6.17
C GLU A 349 3.90 -32.47 5.57
N THR A 350 4.41 -31.24 5.62
CA THR A 350 3.79 -30.09 4.94
C THR A 350 3.81 -30.31 3.44
N GLN A 351 4.94 -30.73 2.85
CA GLN A 351 5.01 -31.04 1.40
C GLN A 351 4.00 -32.13 1.00
N ILE A 352 3.81 -33.16 1.83
CA ILE A 352 2.81 -34.23 1.61
C ILE A 352 1.40 -33.65 1.57
N LEU A 353 1.01 -32.80 2.53
CA LEU A 353 -0.32 -32.19 2.55
C LEU A 353 -0.52 -31.20 1.41
N HIS A 354 0.50 -30.41 1.06
CA HIS A 354 0.47 -29.50 -0.09
C HIS A 354 0.28 -30.24 -1.42
N SER A 355 0.62 -31.53 -1.48
CA SER A 355 0.34 -32.35 -2.67
C SER A 355 -1.17 -32.55 -2.94
N LEU A 356 -2.04 -32.27 -1.96
CA LEU A 356 -3.51 -32.25 -2.13
C LEU A 356 -4.03 -30.99 -2.81
N LEU A 357 -3.21 -29.94 -2.91
CA LEU A 357 -3.65 -28.67 -3.44
C LEU A 357 -3.73 -28.75 -4.97
N PRO A 358 -4.87 -28.37 -5.57
CA PRO A 358 -5.00 -28.27 -7.02
C PRO A 358 -4.34 -26.99 -7.57
N LEU A 359 -3.41 -26.39 -6.84
CA LEU A 359 -2.73 -25.13 -7.14
C LEU A 359 -1.25 -25.26 -6.80
N LYS A 360 -0.40 -24.62 -7.58
CA LYS A 360 1.05 -24.55 -7.35
C LYS A 360 1.53 -23.10 -7.42
N CYS A 361 2.58 -22.79 -6.67
CA CYS A 361 3.30 -21.52 -6.81
C CYS A 361 4.49 -21.73 -7.75
N HIS A 362 4.59 -20.92 -8.79
CA HIS A 362 5.72 -20.87 -9.72
C HIS A 362 6.07 -19.41 -10.00
N GLU A 363 7.32 -19.00 -9.78
CA GLU A 363 7.77 -17.60 -10.01
C GLU A 363 6.86 -16.55 -9.35
N ASN A 364 6.47 -16.77 -8.09
CA ASN A 364 5.51 -15.95 -7.32
C ASN A 364 4.09 -15.86 -7.90
N GLN A 365 3.76 -16.64 -8.93
CA GLN A 365 2.41 -16.77 -9.48
C GLN A 365 1.75 -18.06 -9.02
N ILE A 366 0.46 -17.97 -8.68
CA ILE A 366 -0.34 -19.15 -8.33
C ILE A 366 -1.00 -19.66 -9.60
N ILE A 367 -0.68 -20.90 -9.98
CA ILE A 367 -1.16 -21.53 -11.20
C ILE A 367 -2.03 -22.77 -10.90
N PRO A 368 -3.09 -23.00 -11.69
CA PRO A 368 -3.84 -24.25 -11.74
C PRO A 368 -2.98 -25.50 -11.87
N SER A 369 -3.29 -26.52 -11.07
CA SER A 369 -2.69 -27.86 -11.17
C SER A 369 -3.66 -28.97 -10.76
N GLY A 370 -4.97 -28.68 -10.86
CA GLY A 370 -6.03 -29.64 -10.61
C GLY A 370 -5.89 -30.88 -11.51
N LEU A 371 -6.43 -32.00 -11.02
CA LEU A 371 -6.29 -33.33 -11.62
C LEU A 371 -7.68 -33.94 -11.75
N VAL A 372 -7.85 -34.75 -12.79
CA VAL A 372 -9.05 -35.58 -12.97
C VAL A 372 -8.88 -36.87 -12.18
N PHE A 373 -9.90 -37.25 -11.43
CA PHE A 373 -9.96 -38.48 -10.65
C PHE A 373 -11.03 -39.42 -11.22
N ILE A 374 -10.66 -40.70 -11.31
CA ILE A 374 -11.49 -41.83 -11.78
C ILE A 374 -11.53 -42.95 -10.73
N GLY A 375 -11.46 -42.56 -9.47
CA GLY A 375 -11.17 -43.39 -8.29
C GLY A 375 -9.80 -43.01 -7.73
N LEU A 376 -8.84 -42.71 -8.61
CA LEU A 376 -7.57 -42.10 -8.27
C LEU A 376 -7.22 -40.96 -9.23
N GLY A 377 -6.29 -40.11 -8.81
CA GLY A 377 -5.78 -39.02 -9.64
C GLY A 377 -5.08 -39.59 -10.88
N THR A 378 -5.59 -39.20 -12.05
CA THR A 378 -4.99 -39.47 -13.35
C THR A 378 -3.80 -38.53 -13.60
N GLN A 379 -3.03 -38.77 -14.67
CA GLN A 379 -2.02 -37.80 -15.12
C GLN A 379 -2.65 -36.59 -15.82
N GLN A 380 -3.93 -36.69 -16.17
CA GLN A 380 -4.68 -35.62 -16.82
C GLN A 380 -5.00 -34.49 -15.84
N THR A 381 -4.47 -33.30 -16.14
CA THR A 381 -4.83 -32.07 -15.43
C THR A 381 -6.18 -31.55 -15.91
N THR A 382 -6.85 -30.78 -15.04
CA THR A 382 -8.15 -30.16 -15.34
C THR A 382 -7.99 -28.83 -16.08
N GLY A 383 -6.80 -28.21 -15.98
CA GLY A 383 -6.60 -26.81 -16.38
C GLY A 383 -7.25 -25.82 -15.41
N LEU A 384 -7.74 -26.29 -14.26
CA LEU A 384 -8.46 -25.53 -13.24
C LEU A 384 -7.76 -25.63 -11.88
N GLY A 385 -7.99 -24.65 -11.01
CA GLY A 385 -7.60 -24.70 -9.61
C GLY A 385 -8.43 -25.66 -8.75
N MET A 386 -8.96 -26.74 -9.35
CA MET A 386 -9.82 -27.73 -8.69
C MET A 386 -9.48 -29.15 -9.16
N HIS A 387 -9.46 -30.09 -8.22
CA HIS A 387 -9.53 -31.52 -8.54
C HIS A 387 -10.99 -31.89 -8.83
N VAL A 388 -11.21 -32.78 -9.82
CA VAL A 388 -12.56 -33.21 -10.21
C VAL A 388 -12.67 -34.72 -10.18
N PHE A 389 -13.82 -35.25 -9.78
CA PHE A 389 -14.12 -36.69 -9.76
C PHE A 389 -15.55 -36.93 -10.24
N SER A 390 -15.72 -37.93 -11.10
CA SER A 390 -17.04 -38.45 -11.50
C SER A 390 -16.89 -39.82 -12.17
N HIS A 391 -17.98 -40.35 -12.72
CA HIS A 391 -18.03 -41.61 -13.46
C HIS A 391 -17.48 -41.45 -14.89
N LEU A 392 -16.30 -40.84 -15.00
CA LEU A 392 -15.57 -40.68 -16.25
C LEU A 392 -14.95 -42.01 -16.67
N VAL A 393 -14.98 -42.30 -17.97
CA VAL A 393 -14.45 -43.55 -18.52
C VAL A 393 -13.01 -43.33 -18.96
N PRO A 394 -12.04 -44.03 -18.37
CA PRO A 394 -10.64 -43.88 -18.72
C PRO A 394 -10.22 -44.75 -19.92
N THR A 395 -9.00 -44.51 -20.43
CA THR A 395 -8.33 -45.45 -21.33
C THR A 395 -7.97 -46.74 -20.61
N VAL A 396 -7.50 -47.75 -21.35
CA VAL A 396 -7.14 -49.07 -20.82
C VAL A 396 -6.06 -48.98 -19.73
N GLU A 397 -5.09 -48.08 -19.89
CA GLU A 397 -3.99 -47.83 -18.96
C GLU A 397 -4.45 -47.11 -17.68
N ARG A 398 -5.66 -46.51 -17.70
CA ARG A 398 -6.25 -45.74 -16.60
C ARG A 398 -5.45 -44.52 -16.17
N GLU A 399 -4.68 -43.94 -17.08
CA GLU A 399 -3.91 -42.72 -16.84
C GLU A 399 -4.55 -41.49 -17.46
N ASN A 400 -5.44 -41.68 -18.44
CA ASN A 400 -6.11 -40.64 -19.21
C ASN A 400 -7.57 -41.01 -19.46
N LEU A 401 -8.35 -40.05 -19.96
CA LEU A 401 -9.75 -40.27 -20.35
C LEU A 401 -9.86 -40.82 -21.78
N ASP A 402 -10.79 -41.75 -21.99
CA ASP A 402 -11.08 -42.24 -23.34
C ASP A 402 -11.89 -41.18 -24.10
N MET A 403 -11.24 -40.60 -25.11
CA MET A 403 -11.83 -39.63 -26.03
C MET A 403 -11.74 -40.12 -27.47
N GLN A 404 -11.49 -41.42 -27.69
CA GLN A 404 -11.34 -42.03 -29.01
C GLN A 404 -12.63 -42.70 -29.47
N ASP A 405 -13.31 -43.43 -28.59
CA ASP A 405 -14.63 -43.98 -28.89
C ASP A 405 -15.68 -42.85 -28.90
N PRO A 406 -16.47 -42.67 -29.98
CA PRO A 406 -17.42 -41.55 -30.08
C PRO A 406 -18.49 -41.51 -28.98
N HIS A 407 -18.94 -42.68 -28.48
CA HIS A 407 -19.95 -42.75 -27.44
C HIS A 407 -19.34 -42.45 -26.07
N LEU A 408 -18.14 -42.97 -25.79
CA LEU A 408 -17.40 -42.66 -24.56
C LEU A 408 -16.96 -41.19 -24.54
N GLU A 409 -16.51 -40.65 -25.66
CA GLU A 409 -16.16 -39.23 -25.79
C GLU A 409 -17.38 -38.34 -25.51
N LYS A 410 -18.56 -38.67 -26.07
CA LYS A 410 -19.80 -37.95 -25.78
C LYS A 410 -20.15 -37.99 -24.29
N TRP A 411 -20.06 -39.15 -23.65
CA TRP A 411 -20.31 -39.31 -22.22
C TRP A 411 -19.33 -38.50 -21.36
N ASN A 412 -18.03 -38.63 -21.62
CA ASN A 412 -16.99 -37.93 -20.88
C ASN A 412 -17.10 -36.41 -21.05
N LYS A 413 -17.36 -35.93 -22.28
CA LYS A 413 -17.58 -34.51 -22.53
C LYS A 413 -18.77 -33.96 -21.76
N GLU A 414 -19.88 -34.70 -21.74
CA GLU A 414 -21.08 -34.29 -21.03
C GLU A 414 -20.83 -34.14 -19.52
N LEU A 415 -20.12 -35.09 -18.91
CA LEU A 415 -19.72 -35.00 -17.49
C LEU A 415 -18.77 -33.84 -17.22
N LEU A 416 -17.77 -33.63 -18.08
CA LEU A 416 -16.82 -32.53 -17.95
C LEU A 416 -17.49 -31.15 -18.13
N SER A 417 -18.43 -31.04 -19.07
CA SER A 417 -19.21 -29.82 -19.22
C SER A 417 -20.13 -29.57 -18.03
N ALA A 418 -20.78 -30.62 -17.50
CA ALA A 418 -21.56 -30.52 -16.27
C ALA A 418 -20.70 -30.08 -15.07
N MET A 419 -19.47 -30.60 -14.95
CA MET A 419 -18.49 -30.12 -13.96
C MET A 419 -18.20 -28.62 -14.13
N GLY A 420 -17.99 -28.16 -15.36
CA GLY A 420 -17.80 -26.74 -15.65
C GLY A 420 -18.97 -25.87 -15.17
N GLN A 421 -20.21 -26.32 -15.39
CA GLN A 421 -21.41 -25.63 -14.90
C GLN A 421 -21.48 -25.61 -13.36
N VAL A 422 -21.03 -26.68 -12.68
CA VAL A 422 -20.90 -26.67 -11.21
C VAL A 422 -19.83 -25.68 -10.76
N VAL A 423 -18.68 -25.62 -11.44
CA VAL A 423 -17.64 -24.62 -11.15
C VAL A 423 -18.19 -23.20 -11.30
N ARG A 424 -19.02 -22.95 -12.32
CA ARG A 424 -19.71 -21.67 -12.50
C ARG A 424 -20.64 -21.35 -11.34
N PHE A 425 -21.44 -22.32 -10.91
CA PHE A 425 -22.29 -22.14 -9.74
C PHE A 425 -21.48 -21.78 -8.48
N ILE A 426 -20.36 -22.48 -8.24
CA ILE A 426 -19.46 -22.19 -7.11
C ILE A 426 -18.88 -20.79 -7.20
N TYR A 427 -18.46 -20.38 -8.40
CA TYR A 427 -17.95 -19.04 -8.67
C TYR A 427 -18.98 -17.98 -8.30
N ASP A 428 -20.21 -18.12 -8.82
CA ASP A 428 -21.30 -17.18 -8.56
C ASP A 428 -21.58 -17.10 -7.04
N GLN A 429 -21.67 -18.22 -6.33
CA GLN A 429 -21.86 -18.20 -4.87
C GLN A 429 -20.69 -17.51 -4.13
N SER A 430 -19.46 -17.74 -4.58
CA SER A 430 -18.26 -17.19 -3.93
C SER A 430 -18.07 -15.69 -4.13
N ILE A 431 -18.56 -15.14 -5.25
CA ILE A 431 -18.34 -13.74 -5.61
C ILE A 431 -19.39 -12.81 -4.99
N PHE A 432 -20.60 -13.31 -4.69
CA PHE A 432 -21.66 -12.53 -4.04
C PHE A 432 -21.47 -12.36 -2.53
N ASP A 433 -20.52 -13.08 -1.91
CA ASP A 433 -20.18 -12.91 -0.48
C ASP A 433 -19.27 -11.69 -0.28
N ASN A 434 -19.88 -10.49 -0.23
CA ASN A 434 -19.22 -9.19 -0.29
C ASN A 434 -18.15 -8.94 0.80
N ASP A 435 -18.23 -9.61 1.94
CA ASP A 435 -17.26 -9.42 3.04
C ASP A 435 -15.86 -9.98 2.67
N GLN A 436 -15.78 -10.91 1.71
CA GLN A 436 -14.53 -11.55 1.29
C GLN A 436 -13.77 -10.79 0.18
N LEU A 437 -14.44 -9.89 -0.56
CA LEU A 437 -13.88 -9.22 -1.74
C LEU A 437 -12.72 -8.24 -1.42
N ASN A 438 -12.48 -7.93 -0.15
CA ASN A 438 -11.37 -7.07 0.28
C ASN A 438 -10.12 -7.86 0.71
N HIS A 439 -10.19 -9.19 0.78
CA HIS A 439 -9.05 -10.06 1.11
C HIS A 439 -8.45 -10.65 -0.17
N SER A 440 -7.12 -10.84 -0.20
CA SER A 440 -6.29 -11.39 -1.30
C SER A 440 -7.07 -11.90 -2.54
N LEU A 441 -7.52 -10.98 -3.40
CA LEU A 441 -8.33 -11.29 -4.59
C LEU A 441 -7.63 -12.33 -5.48
N SER A 442 -6.32 -12.16 -5.61
CA SER A 442 -5.49 -13.08 -6.38
C SER A 442 -5.52 -14.52 -5.85
N ALA A 443 -5.71 -14.75 -4.55
CA ALA A 443 -5.88 -16.08 -3.98
C ALA A 443 -7.28 -16.65 -4.26
N GLN A 444 -8.33 -15.83 -4.12
CA GLN A 444 -9.71 -16.23 -4.42
C GLN A 444 -9.88 -16.62 -5.90
N PHE A 445 -9.34 -15.80 -6.81
CA PHE A 445 -9.43 -16.02 -8.26
C PHE A 445 -8.44 -17.07 -8.78
N ALA A 446 -7.43 -17.48 -8.01
CA ALA A 446 -6.53 -18.56 -8.43
C ALA A 446 -7.29 -19.88 -8.64
N THR A 447 -8.26 -20.17 -7.77
CA THR A 447 -9.10 -21.38 -7.86
C THR A 447 -9.92 -21.44 -9.15
N PHE A 448 -10.39 -20.28 -9.63
CA PHE A 448 -11.17 -20.14 -10.86
C PHE A 448 -10.34 -19.75 -12.09
N SER A 449 -9.01 -19.78 -11.97
CA SER A 449 -8.10 -19.55 -13.08
C SER A 449 -8.11 -20.75 -14.03
N PHE A 450 -8.16 -20.48 -15.34
CA PHE A 450 -8.10 -21.50 -16.39
C PHE A 450 -6.74 -21.49 -17.10
N GLN A 451 -6.22 -22.68 -17.39
CA GLN A 451 -5.02 -22.92 -18.17
C GLN A 451 -5.20 -24.14 -19.08
N THR A 452 -4.29 -24.31 -20.04
CA THR A 452 -4.26 -25.48 -20.92
C THR A 452 -4.09 -26.76 -20.10
N SER A 453 -5.04 -27.68 -20.23
CA SER A 453 -4.93 -29.01 -19.62
C SER A 453 -3.95 -29.90 -20.37
N VAL A 454 -3.26 -30.79 -19.65
CA VAL A 454 -2.27 -31.73 -20.17
C VAL A 454 -2.56 -33.15 -19.64
N PRO A 455 -2.27 -34.22 -20.41
CA PRO A 455 -1.74 -34.20 -21.77
C PRO A 455 -2.76 -33.79 -22.84
N ASN A 456 -4.07 -33.96 -22.58
CA ASN A 456 -5.11 -33.61 -23.55
C ASN A 456 -5.75 -32.25 -23.22
N ASN A 457 -5.63 -31.26 -24.11
CA ASN A 457 -6.19 -29.92 -23.93
C ASN A 457 -7.72 -29.86 -24.06
N LYS A 458 -8.34 -30.85 -24.73
CA LYS A 458 -9.79 -30.91 -24.94
C LYS A 458 -10.54 -31.01 -23.61
N ILE A 459 -9.92 -31.58 -22.58
CA ILE A 459 -10.50 -31.75 -21.26
C ILE A 459 -10.77 -30.39 -20.61
N GLY A 460 -9.74 -29.56 -20.48
CA GLY A 460 -9.84 -28.20 -19.93
C GLY A 460 -10.74 -27.31 -20.76
N LEU A 461 -10.69 -27.41 -22.10
CA LEU A 461 -11.61 -26.68 -22.98
C LEU A 461 -13.07 -27.09 -22.77
N THR A 462 -13.35 -28.37 -22.54
CA THR A 462 -14.73 -28.86 -22.30
C THR A 462 -15.26 -28.39 -20.94
N LEU A 463 -14.40 -28.35 -19.91
CA LEU A 463 -14.70 -27.75 -18.61
C LEU A 463 -14.98 -26.24 -18.74
N LEU A 464 -14.12 -25.52 -19.46
CA LEU A 464 -14.28 -24.08 -19.73
C LEU A 464 -15.59 -23.79 -20.48
N ASN A 465 -15.90 -24.57 -21.52
CA ASN A 465 -17.16 -24.44 -22.25
C ASN A 465 -18.37 -24.70 -21.33
N GLY A 466 -18.26 -25.68 -20.43
CA GLY A 466 -19.27 -25.93 -19.39
C GLY A 466 -19.48 -24.73 -18.48
N PHE A 467 -18.39 -24.07 -18.05
CA PHE A 467 -18.45 -22.89 -17.20
C PHE A 467 -19.21 -21.71 -17.84
N PHE A 468 -19.07 -21.54 -19.15
CA PHE A 468 -19.76 -20.48 -19.91
C PHE A 468 -21.09 -20.92 -20.55
N ALA A 469 -21.51 -22.18 -20.38
CA ALA A 469 -22.69 -22.72 -21.07
C ALA A 469 -24.02 -22.09 -20.65
N SER A 470 -24.16 -21.69 -19.38
CA SER A 470 -25.43 -21.15 -18.84
C SER A 470 -25.61 -19.67 -19.14
N GLN A 471 -24.56 -18.88 -18.91
CA GLN A 471 -24.50 -17.44 -19.17
C GLN A 471 -23.08 -17.09 -19.58
N GLU A 472 -22.91 -16.40 -20.71
CA GLU A 472 -21.59 -16.01 -21.18
C GLU A 472 -20.97 -14.95 -20.25
N ASN A 473 -21.74 -13.93 -19.86
CA ASN A 473 -21.28 -12.92 -18.91
C ASN A 473 -21.16 -13.50 -17.50
N VAL A 474 -20.10 -13.11 -16.81
CA VAL A 474 -19.85 -13.41 -15.39
C VAL A 474 -19.81 -12.11 -14.59
N MET A 475 -20.14 -12.16 -13.30
CA MET A 475 -19.98 -11.01 -12.41
C MET A 475 -18.54 -10.92 -11.94
N VAL A 476 -17.86 -9.81 -12.21
CA VAL A 476 -16.46 -9.58 -11.83
C VAL A 476 -16.35 -8.39 -10.86
N PRO A 477 -15.38 -8.42 -9.93
CA PRO A 477 -15.13 -7.31 -9.04
C PRO A 477 -14.48 -6.17 -9.83
N VAL A 478 -15.03 -4.98 -9.66
CA VAL A 478 -14.57 -3.76 -10.29
C VAL A 478 -14.50 -2.62 -9.28
N LYS A 479 -13.58 -1.70 -9.57
CA LYS A 479 -13.48 -0.42 -8.90
C LYS A 479 -14.06 0.64 -9.83
N GLU A 480 -15.30 1.07 -9.57
CA GLU A 480 -16.01 2.03 -10.44
C GLU A 480 -15.50 3.47 -10.32
N GLN A 481 -14.97 3.84 -9.15
CA GLN A 481 -14.48 5.19 -8.84
C GLN A 481 -13.06 5.14 -8.30
N THR A 482 -12.25 6.14 -8.63
CA THR A 482 -10.84 6.26 -8.28
C THR A 482 -10.59 6.21 -6.76
N LEU A 483 -11.47 6.82 -5.97
CA LEU A 483 -11.40 6.90 -4.50
C LEU A 483 -12.18 5.80 -3.77
N ALA A 484 -12.87 4.91 -4.48
CA ALA A 484 -13.63 3.85 -3.83
C ALA A 484 -12.68 2.87 -3.12
N SER A 485 -12.91 2.66 -1.82
CA SER A 485 -12.17 1.68 -1.01
C SER A 485 -12.76 0.28 -1.11
N ARG A 486 -14.03 0.15 -1.53
CA ARG A 486 -14.72 -1.12 -1.69
C ARG A 486 -14.90 -1.45 -3.16
N LEU A 487 -14.77 -2.72 -3.48
CA LEU A 487 -15.09 -3.24 -4.80
C LEU A 487 -16.60 -3.45 -4.93
N THR A 488 -17.07 -3.37 -6.17
CA THR A 488 -18.45 -3.64 -6.57
C THR A 488 -18.45 -4.73 -7.62
N LEU A 489 -19.59 -5.37 -7.87
CA LEU A 489 -19.70 -6.39 -8.91
C LEU A 489 -20.31 -5.78 -10.17
N SER A 490 -19.67 -6.02 -11.31
CA SER A 490 -20.19 -5.66 -12.63
C SER A 490 -20.19 -6.88 -13.53
N GLU A 491 -21.13 -6.94 -14.48
CA GLU A 491 -21.05 -7.90 -15.58
C GLU A 491 -19.74 -7.70 -16.34
N SER A 492 -19.09 -8.80 -16.73
CA SER A 492 -17.80 -8.79 -17.41
C SER A 492 -17.80 -7.93 -18.68
N SER A 493 -18.89 -7.97 -19.47
CA SER A 493 -19.00 -7.20 -20.72
C SER A 493 -19.04 -5.69 -20.53
N LYS A 494 -19.36 -5.23 -19.32
CA LYS A 494 -19.32 -3.81 -18.91
C LYS A 494 -18.00 -3.44 -18.23
N ALA A 495 -17.21 -4.41 -17.82
CA ALA A 495 -15.96 -4.20 -17.10
C ALA A 495 -14.78 -3.96 -18.05
N PHE A 496 -13.74 -3.34 -17.52
CA PHE A 496 -12.52 -3.01 -18.25
C PHE A 496 -11.27 -3.56 -17.54
N LEU A 497 -10.37 -4.17 -18.31
CA LEU A 497 -9.05 -4.58 -17.84
C LEU A 497 -8.08 -3.41 -17.96
N ALA A 498 -7.49 -3.01 -16.84
CA ALA A 498 -6.39 -2.05 -16.82
C ALA A 498 -5.06 -2.78 -17.05
N TYR A 499 -4.19 -2.20 -17.87
CA TYR A 499 -2.82 -2.69 -18.07
C TYR A 499 -1.81 -1.95 -17.19
N SER A 500 -2.22 -0.89 -16.50
CA SER A 500 -1.34 0.00 -15.74
C SER A 500 -1.98 0.45 -14.43
N GLN A 501 -1.17 0.50 -13.37
CA GLN A 501 -1.62 0.95 -12.05
C GLN A 501 -2.08 2.42 -12.04
N TYR A 502 -1.54 3.24 -12.96
CA TYR A 502 -1.91 4.65 -13.04
C TYR A 502 -3.35 4.84 -13.52
N ILE A 503 -3.83 3.99 -14.44
CA ILE A 503 -5.18 4.07 -15.01
C ILE A 503 -6.25 3.96 -13.91
N HIS A 504 -6.06 3.07 -12.95
CA HIS A 504 -6.95 2.92 -11.79
C HIS A 504 -7.07 4.18 -10.92
N SER A 505 -6.10 5.08 -11.02
CA SER A 505 -6.00 6.25 -10.15
C SER A 505 -6.67 7.50 -10.73
N PHE A 506 -7.03 7.51 -12.01
CA PHE A 506 -7.67 8.68 -12.66
C PHE A 506 -8.90 8.36 -13.49
N LEU A 507 -9.10 7.10 -13.89
CA LEU A 507 -10.19 6.71 -14.77
C LEU A 507 -11.37 6.17 -13.95
N SER A 508 -12.51 6.88 -13.99
CA SER A 508 -13.76 6.42 -13.36
C SER A 508 -14.54 5.52 -14.33
N LEU A 509 -14.12 4.26 -14.44
CA LEU A 509 -14.78 3.19 -15.18
C LEU A 509 -14.84 1.94 -14.28
N PRO A 510 -15.72 0.96 -14.55
CA PRO A 510 -15.72 -0.33 -13.85
C PRO A 510 -14.45 -1.14 -14.17
N LEU A 511 -13.33 -0.78 -13.55
CA LEU A 511 -12.03 -1.37 -13.80
C LEU A 511 -11.81 -2.60 -12.90
N VAL A 512 -11.48 -3.73 -13.51
CA VAL A 512 -11.03 -4.93 -12.80
C VAL A 512 -9.68 -4.63 -12.13
N PRO A 513 -9.50 -4.93 -10.84
CA PRO A 513 -8.22 -4.72 -10.16
C PRO A 513 -7.03 -5.31 -10.91
N LEU A 514 -5.93 -4.54 -11.01
CA LEU A 514 -4.73 -4.95 -11.74
C LEU A 514 -4.17 -6.30 -11.26
N GLU A 515 -4.24 -6.57 -9.96
CA GLU A 515 -3.76 -7.82 -9.33
C GLU A 515 -4.37 -9.09 -9.91
N ILE A 516 -5.60 -9.01 -10.43
CA ILE A 516 -6.32 -10.16 -11.02
C ILE A 516 -6.51 -10.01 -12.53
N SER A 517 -6.17 -8.87 -13.12
CA SER A 517 -6.38 -8.62 -14.56
C SER A 517 -5.64 -9.61 -15.46
N ASN A 518 -4.53 -10.17 -14.99
CA ASN A 518 -3.74 -11.18 -15.71
C ASN A 518 -4.07 -12.64 -15.34
N ASN A 519 -5.06 -12.87 -14.46
CA ASN A 519 -5.47 -14.22 -14.07
C ASN A 519 -6.08 -14.96 -15.27
N GLY A 520 -5.96 -16.30 -15.30
CA GLY A 520 -6.41 -17.14 -16.40
C GLY A 520 -7.88 -16.96 -16.76
N LEU A 521 -8.76 -16.67 -15.78
CA LEU A 521 -10.17 -16.35 -16.05
C LEU A 521 -10.31 -15.09 -16.92
N PHE A 522 -9.62 -14.01 -16.56
CA PHE A 522 -9.72 -12.74 -17.30
C PHE A 522 -9.06 -12.81 -18.67
N ASN A 523 -8.01 -13.63 -18.83
CA ASN A 523 -7.45 -13.95 -20.13
C ASN A 523 -8.48 -14.65 -21.04
N GLU A 524 -9.24 -15.61 -20.50
CA GLU A 524 -10.31 -16.26 -21.25
C GLU A 524 -11.48 -15.32 -21.55
N LEU A 525 -11.89 -14.46 -20.60
CA LEU A 525 -12.89 -13.42 -20.84
C LEU A 525 -12.44 -12.47 -21.95
N LYS A 526 -11.16 -12.07 -21.97
CA LYS A 526 -10.59 -11.22 -23.01
C LYS A 526 -10.60 -11.93 -24.36
N ARG A 527 -10.19 -13.21 -24.40
CA ARG A 527 -10.20 -14.05 -25.62
C ARG A 527 -11.62 -14.20 -26.19
N LEU A 528 -12.61 -14.38 -25.31
CA LEU A 528 -14.02 -14.49 -25.67
C LEU A 528 -14.70 -13.14 -25.95
N LYS A 529 -13.97 -12.01 -25.82
CA LYS A 529 -14.50 -10.63 -25.94
C LYS A 529 -15.63 -10.32 -24.96
N LEU A 530 -15.62 -10.98 -23.81
CA LEU A 530 -16.56 -10.79 -22.71
C LEU A 530 -16.06 -9.80 -21.66
N VAL A 531 -14.87 -9.22 -21.84
CA VAL A 531 -14.35 -8.07 -21.10
C VAL A 531 -13.52 -7.23 -22.07
N GLN A 532 -13.53 -5.90 -21.89
CA GLN A 532 -12.79 -4.99 -22.76
C GLN A 532 -11.46 -4.62 -22.11
N GLU A 533 -10.41 -4.49 -22.91
CA GLU A 533 -9.16 -3.88 -22.44
C GLU A 533 -9.26 -2.37 -22.59
N VAL A 534 -8.76 -1.62 -21.60
CA VAL A 534 -8.69 -0.16 -21.72
C VAL A 534 -7.80 0.20 -22.91
N ASN A 535 -8.33 1.03 -23.81
CA ASN A 535 -7.60 1.54 -24.96
C ASN A 535 -7.63 3.08 -24.98
N HIS A 536 -6.86 3.66 -25.90
CA HIS A 536 -6.73 5.11 -26.05
C HIS A 536 -8.07 5.83 -26.27
N ASP A 537 -9.00 5.24 -27.03
CA ASP A 537 -10.31 5.85 -27.32
C ASP A 537 -11.22 5.86 -26.09
N VAL A 538 -11.22 4.78 -25.30
CA VAL A 538 -11.96 4.67 -24.04
C VAL A 538 -11.45 5.71 -23.04
N ILE A 539 -10.12 5.86 -22.94
CA ILE A 539 -9.49 6.87 -22.07
C ILE A 539 -9.91 8.28 -22.51
N LYS A 540 -9.80 8.60 -23.81
CA LYS A 540 -10.18 9.91 -24.35
C LYS A 540 -11.65 10.23 -24.10
N ARG A 541 -12.55 9.28 -24.31
CA ARG A 541 -14.00 9.45 -24.05
C ARG A 541 -14.28 9.69 -22.56
N SER A 542 -13.66 8.91 -21.69
CA SER A 542 -13.83 9.02 -20.24
C SER A 542 -13.33 10.39 -19.74
N ILE A 543 -12.10 10.77 -20.13
CA ILE A 543 -11.49 12.06 -19.76
C ILE A 543 -12.31 13.26 -20.25
N LYS A 544 -12.89 13.19 -21.45
CA LYS A 544 -13.74 14.27 -22.00
C LYS A 544 -14.94 14.60 -21.11
N THR A 545 -15.44 13.62 -20.37
CA THR A 545 -16.64 13.75 -19.55
C THR A 545 -16.37 14.08 -18.09
N CYS A 546 -15.12 13.99 -17.63
CA CYS A 546 -14.76 14.18 -16.23
C CYS A 546 -13.98 15.47 -15.97
N ILE A 547 -13.95 15.88 -14.70
CA ILE A 547 -13.07 16.92 -14.18
C ILE A 547 -12.16 16.21 -13.18
N LEU A 548 -10.87 16.15 -13.48
CA LEU A 548 -9.90 15.45 -12.65
C LEU A 548 -9.52 16.30 -11.43
N GLN A 549 -9.44 15.64 -10.28
CA GLN A 549 -8.89 16.20 -9.05
C GLN A 549 -7.36 16.13 -9.05
N SER A 550 -6.72 16.80 -8.09
CA SER A 550 -5.24 16.89 -8.00
C SER A 550 -4.53 15.54 -8.09
N ASN A 551 -4.97 14.54 -7.31
CA ASN A 551 -4.32 13.22 -7.30
C ASN A 551 -4.55 12.45 -8.61
N GLU A 552 -5.74 12.56 -9.19
CA GLU A 552 -6.10 11.92 -10.46
C GLU A 552 -5.30 12.54 -11.60
N PHE A 553 -5.14 13.86 -11.59
CA PHE A 553 -4.35 14.57 -12.59
C PHE A 553 -2.85 14.24 -12.48
N ILE A 554 -2.30 14.15 -11.28
CA ILE A 554 -0.92 13.68 -11.07
C ILE A 554 -0.75 12.26 -11.63
N ALA A 555 -1.69 11.34 -11.34
CA ALA A 555 -1.63 9.98 -11.86
C ALA A 555 -1.71 9.92 -13.39
N LEU A 556 -2.57 10.75 -14.00
CA LEU A 556 -2.65 10.89 -15.45
C LEU A 556 -1.33 11.41 -16.05
N LEU A 557 -0.73 12.46 -15.49
CA LEU A 557 0.54 12.99 -15.98
C LEU A 557 1.64 11.94 -15.90
N ARG A 558 1.74 11.20 -14.78
CA ARG A 558 2.69 10.08 -14.64
C ARG A 558 2.47 8.99 -15.68
N TRP A 559 1.21 8.69 -16.00
CA TRP A 559 0.87 7.73 -17.04
C TRP A 559 1.25 8.22 -18.45
N LEU A 560 1.02 9.50 -18.77
CA LEU A 560 1.39 10.08 -20.06
C LEU A 560 2.91 10.09 -20.28
N CYS A 561 3.68 10.22 -19.20
CA CYS A 561 5.15 10.12 -19.23
C CYS A 561 5.68 8.68 -19.16
N SER A 562 4.81 7.68 -18.97
CA SER A 562 5.25 6.29 -18.87
C SER A 562 5.68 5.74 -20.24
N THR A 563 6.50 4.69 -20.23
CA THR A 563 6.93 3.98 -21.45
C THR A 563 5.76 3.40 -22.25
N GLU A 564 4.59 3.25 -21.64
CA GLU A 564 3.37 2.72 -22.27
C GLU A 564 2.75 3.71 -23.27
N VAL A 565 2.98 5.02 -23.07
CA VAL A 565 2.39 6.11 -23.88
C VAL A 565 3.44 6.88 -24.70
N ASN A 566 4.69 6.90 -24.21
CA ASN A 566 5.80 7.76 -24.66
C ASN A 566 6.00 7.90 -26.18
N ASN A 567 5.60 6.91 -26.97
CA ASN A 567 5.80 6.90 -28.43
C ASN A 567 4.60 7.44 -29.26
N ASN A 568 3.56 8.01 -28.64
CA ASN A 568 2.35 8.46 -29.34
C ASN A 568 2.05 9.95 -29.09
N SER A 569 2.90 10.83 -29.64
CA SER A 569 2.76 12.30 -29.50
C SER A 569 1.38 12.81 -29.93
N ASN A 570 0.83 12.29 -31.03
CA ASN A 570 -0.50 12.67 -31.53
C ASN A 570 -1.61 12.35 -30.52
N PHE A 571 -1.50 11.22 -29.80
CA PHE A 571 -2.46 10.87 -28.74
C PHE A 571 -2.31 11.80 -27.54
N ILE A 572 -1.08 12.09 -27.12
CA ILE A 572 -0.78 13.00 -26.01
C ILE A 572 -1.39 14.39 -26.30
N GLU A 573 -1.09 14.99 -27.45
CA GLU A 573 -1.66 16.30 -27.85
C GLU A 573 -3.20 16.27 -27.86
N SER A 574 -3.78 15.20 -28.40
CA SER A 574 -5.23 15.04 -28.43
C SER A 574 -5.87 14.86 -27.04
N ILE A 575 -5.16 14.27 -26.08
CA ILE A 575 -5.63 14.10 -24.70
C ILE A 575 -5.46 15.41 -23.93
N PHE A 576 -4.32 16.07 -24.07
CA PHE A 576 -4.02 17.36 -23.45
C PHE A 576 -5.08 18.41 -23.80
N SER A 577 -5.51 18.50 -25.06
CA SER A 577 -6.60 19.40 -25.47
C SER A 577 -7.96 19.08 -24.83
N THR A 578 -8.15 17.88 -24.28
CA THR A 578 -9.43 17.42 -23.73
C THR A 578 -9.49 17.50 -22.19
N ILE A 579 -8.36 17.49 -21.50
CA ILE A 579 -8.33 17.37 -20.04
C ILE A 579 -8.85 18.63 -19.36
N ARG A 580 -9.71 18.40 -18.37
CA ARG A 580 -10.24 19.41 -17.46
C ARG A 580 -9.80 19.05 -16.05
N PHE A 581 -9.17 19.99 -15.38
CA PHE A 581 -8.54 19.78 -14.08
C PHE A 581 -9.05 20.81 -13.07
N ARG A 582 -9.23 20.39 -11.81
CA ARG A 582 -9.48 21.28 -10.69
C ARG A 582 -8.55 20.96 -9.53
N ASP A 583 -7.94 22.02 -9.03
CA ASP A 583 -6.98 22.01 -7.93
C ASP A 583 -7.63 21.65 -6.58
N THR A 584 -8.53 22.53 -6.12
CA THR A 584 -9.41 22.32 -4.96
C THR A 584 -10.85 22.56 -5.37
N ASP A 585 -11.84 22.11 -4.59
CA ASP A 585 -13.26 22.34 -4.92
C ASP A 585 -13.64 23.81 -5.15
N LYS A 586 -12.87 24.74 -4.58
CA LYS A 586 -13.05 26.19 -4.73
C LYS A 586 -12.26 26.81 -5.89
N SER A 587 -11.32 26.07 -6.48
CA SER A 587 -10.48 26.53 -7.59
C SER A 587 -11.24 26.52 -8.92
N PRO A 588 -10.91 27.44 -9.85
CA PRO A 588 -11.47 27.42 -11.20
C PRO A 588 -11.08 26.13 -11.93
N ILE A 589 -11.94 25.69 -12.85
CA ILE A 589 -11.61 24.56 -13.75
C ILE A 589 -10.60 25.04 -14.79
N ILE A 590 -9.48 24.35 -14.89
CA ILE A 590 -8.42 24.61 -15.86
C ILE A 590 -8.59 23.65 -17.03
N ILE A 591 -8.46 24.16 -18.26
CA ILE A 591 -8.48 23.37 -19.50
C ILE A 591 -7.05 23.30 -20.02
N LEU A 592 -6.51 22.09 -20.18
CA LEU A 592 -5.10 21.87 -20.50
C LEU A 592 -4.67 22.42 -21.87
N GLU A 593 -5.58 22.64 -22.83
CA GLU A 593 -5.27 23.34 -24.09
C GLU A 593 -4.57 24.69 -23.86
N LYS A 594 -4.88 25.36 -22.74
CA LYS A 594 -4.29 26.66 -22.39
C LYS A 594 -2.96 26.53 -21.66
N ILE A 595 -2.61 25.34 -21.16
CA ILE A 595 -1.41 25.13 -20.36
C ILE A 595 -0.20 25.02 -21.27
N LYS A 596 0.82 25.82 -20.96
CA LYS A 596 2.11 25.83 -21.66
C LYS A 596 3.29 25.71 -20.71
N HIS A 597 3.04 26.01 -19.43
CA HIS A 597 4.10 26.11 -18.45
C HIS A 597 3.78 25.33 -17.18
N TYR A 598 4.82 25.03 -16.41
CA TYR A 598 4.71 24.50 -15.06
C TYR A 598 5.46 25.39 -14.07
N ASP A 599 4.97 25.47 -12.84
CA ASP A 599 5.47 26.38 -11.82
C ASP A 599 6.63 25.77 -11.01
N GLU A 600 7.84 26.32 -11.20
CA GLU A 600 9.02 26.07 -10.34
C GLU A 600 9.28 27.24 -9.36
N ILE A 601 8.57 28.36 -9.51
CA ILE A 601 8.75 29.57 -8.73
C ILE A 601 8.10 29.42 -7.34
N ASN A 602 7.03 28.63 -7.27
CA ASN A 602 6.30 28.28 -6.05
C ASN A 602 5.84 29.53 -5.26
N PRO A 603 4.99 30.39 -5.85
CA PRO A 603 4.46 31.56 -5.16
C PRO A 603 3.55 31.14 -3.98
N SER A 604 3.34 32.08 -3.05
CA SER A 604 2.42 31.86 -1.92
C SER A 604 1.03 31.46 -2.42
N PRO A 605 0.32 30.52 -1.75
CA PRO A 605 -1.05 30.13 -2.13
C PRO A 605 -2.07 31.27 -2.16
N LEU A 606 -1.75 32.41 -1.54
CA LEU A 606 -2.56 33.64 -1.57
C LEU A 606 -2.44 34.40 -2.90
N LEU A 607 -1.44 34.08 -3.72
CA LEU A 607 -1.23 34.67 -5.03
C LEU A 607 -1.79 33.74 -6.11
N PRO A 608 -2.62 34.24 -7.03
CA PRO A 608 -3.16 33.42 -8.11
C PRO A 608 -2.06 33.05 -9.11
N LEU A 609 -2.15 31.84 -9.69
CA LEU A 609 -1.34 31.47 -10.85
C LEU A 609 -2.13 31.70 -12.15
N PRO A 610 -1.46 32.02 -13.27
CA PRO A 610 -2.12 32.09 -14.57
C PRO A 610 -2.78 30.74 -14.90
N SER A 611 -3.95 30.75 -15.54
CA SER A 611 -4.67 29.52 -15.92
C SER A 611 -3.93 28.63 -16.93
N SER A 612 -2.80 29.10 -17.46
CA SER A 612 -1.91 28.40 -18.38
C SER A 612 -0.75 27.68 -17.70
N VAL A 613 -0.75 27.59 -16.36
CA VAL A 613 0.38 27.08 -15.58
C VAL A 613 -0.07 25.92 -14.68
N ILE A 614 0.69 24.82 -14.69
CA ILE A 614 0.52 23.73 -13.72
C ILE A 614 1.10 24.17 -12.37
N PRO A 615 0.31 24.18 -11.27
CA PRO A 615 0.80 24.60 -9.94
C PRO A 615 1.96 23.74 -9.42
N SER A 616 2.85 24.35 -8.64
CA SER A 616 4.05 23.69 -8.06
C SER A 616 3.72 22.39 -7.32
N ARG A 617 2.63 22.36 -6.56
CA ARG A 617 2.15 21.18 -5.82
C ARG A 617 1.81 19.97 -6.70
N ILE A 618 1.61 20.17 -8.00
CA ILE A 618 1.44 19.10 -8.99
C ILE A 618 2.77 18.89 -9.74
N ALA A 619 3.41 19.99 -10.15
CA ALA A 619 4.64 19.96 -10.93
C ALA A 619 5.77 19.19 -10.22
N THR A 620 5.88 19.30 -8.90
CA THR A 620 6.90 18.60 -8.09
C THR A 620 6.80 17.07 -8.15
N HIS A 621 5.70 16.51 -8.66
CA HIS A 621 5.48 15.06 -8.76
C HIS A 621 5.92 14.45 -10.11
N ILE A 622 6.37 15.28 -11.05
CA ILE A 622 6.83 14.92 -12.40
C ILE A 622 8.24 15.50 -12.60
N SER A 623 9.12 14.78 -13.31
CA SER A 623 10.48 15.28 -13.54
C SER A 623 10.51 16.38 -14.62
N ASN A 624 11.50 17.26 -14.55
CA ASN A 624 11.69 18.31 -15.56
C ASN A 624 11.98 17.73 -16.96
N GLU A 625 12.66 16.59 -17.03
CA GLU A 625 12.89 15.89 -18.30
C GLU A 625 11.55 15.41 -18.88
N ASP A 626 10.68 14.81 -18.06
CA ASP A 626 9.38 14.32 -18.51
C ASP A 626 8.46 15.46 -18.99
N PHE A 627 8.43 16.58 -18.28
CA PHE A 627 7.66 17.75 -18.71
C PHE A 627 8.08 18.26 -20.08
N ASN A 628 9.39 18.39 -20.31
CA ASN A 628 9.91 18.91 -21.56
C ASN A 628 9.77 17.88 -22.70
N LYS A 629 10.26 16.66 -22.48
CA LYS A 629 10.39 15.64 -23.51
C LYS A 629 9.07 14.96 -23.88
N HIS A 630 8.20 14.73 -22.90
CA HIS A 630 6.96 13.96 -23.11
C HIS A 630 5.71 14.83 -23.18
N LEU A 631 5.70 15.96 -22.48
CA LEU A 631 4.52 16.83 -22.39
C LEU A 631 4.69 18.17 -23.13
N SER A 632 5.88 18.48 -23.64
CA SER A 632 6.20 19.75 -24.31
C SER A 632 5.88 20.99 -23.47
N LEU A 633 6.03 20.90 -22.14
CA LEU A 633 5.83 22.01 -21.21
C LEU A 633 7.18 22.59 -20.76
N THR A 634 7.23 23.90 -20.58
CA THR A 634 8.44 24.62 -20.14
C THR A 634 8.25 25.24 -18.75
N PRO A 635 9.32 25.48 -17.98
CA PRO A 635 9.18 26.17 -16.70
C PRO A 635 8.66 27.60 -16.92
N LEU A 636 7.76 28.05 -16.06
CA LEU A 636 7.24 29.42 -16.09
C LEU A 636 8.38 30.41 -15.82
N ALA A 637 8.62 31.33 -16.76
CA ALA A 637 9.58 32.40 -16.55
C ALA A 637 9.06 33.42 -15.52
N PHE A 638 9.96 33.91 -14.66
CA PHE A 638 9.59 34.88 -13.64
C PHE A 638 9.00 36.18 -14.22
N ASP A 639 9.52 36.63 -15.37
CA ASP A 639 9.03 37.82 -16.06
C ASP A 639 7.56 37.66 -16.54
N ASP A 640 7.19 36.46 -17.01
CA ASP A 640 5.82 36.17 -17.44
C ASP A 640 4.85 36.15 -16.25
N LEU A 641 5.30 35.63 -15.10
CA LEU A 641 4.53 35.65 -13.87
C LEU A 641 4.34 37.08 -13.33
N LEU A 642 5.39 37.92 -13.38
CA LEU A 642 5.28 39.33 -13.03
C LEU A 642 4.29 40.06 -13.94
N ASN A 643 4.39 39.85 -15.26
CA ASN A 643 3.47 40.45 -16.23
C ASN A 643 2.00 40.14 -15.89
N PHE A 644 1.72 38.91 -15.44
CA PHE A 644 0.39 38.50 -15.01
C PHE A 644 -0.12 39.27 -13.78
N TYR A 645 0.70 39.41 -12.73
CA TYR A 645 0.30 40.12 -11.51
C TYR A 645 0.04 41.63 -11.70
N PHE A 646 0.61 42.22 -12.75
CA PHE A 646 0.44 43.63 -13.09
C PHE A 646 -0.61 43.89 -14.18
N LEU A 647 -1.44 42.91 -14.51
CA LEU A 647 -2.63 43.12 -15.34
C LEU A 647 -3.71 43.90 -14.57
N ASP A 648 -4.59 44.60 -15.30
CA ASP A 648 -5.61 45.47 -14.70
C ASP A 648 -6.61 44.70 -13.80
N ASP A 649 -6.92 43.45 -14.13
CA ASP A 649 -7.81 42.57 -13.37
C ASP A 649 -7.17 42.05 -12.05
N GLN A 650 -5.84 42.08 -11.96
CA GLN A 650 -5.08 41.65 -10.79
C GLN A 650 -4.77 42.79 -9.80
N LYS A 651 -5.17 44.04 -10.09
CA LYS A 651 -4.92 45.21 -9.22
C LYS A 651 -5.39 45.03 -7.77
N HIS A 652 -6.44 44.23 -7.55
CA HIS A 652 -6.94 43.91 -6.22
C HIS A 652 -5.89 43.22 -5.31
N LEU A 653 -4.88 42.56 -5.90
CA LEU A 653 -3.75 41.96 -5.17
C LEU A 653 -2.84 43.01 -4.54
N LEU A 654 -2.75 44.19 -5.16
CA LEU A 654 -1.86 45.28 -4.74
C LEU A 654 -2.46 46.11 -3.59
N THR A 655 -3.78 46.10 -3.44
CA THR A 655 -4.50 46.84 -2.39
C THR A 655 -4.85 45.98 -1.16
N ASP A 656 -4.72 44.66 -1.26
CA ASP A 656 -4.93 43.72 -0.15
C ASP A 656 -3.61 43.55 0.63
N GLN A 657 -3.64 43.95 1.90
CA GLN A 657 -2.47 43.93 2.79
C GLN A 657 -1.80 42.56 2.86
N ASN A 658 -2.56 41.46 2.88
CA ASN A 658 -1.96 40.13 3.02
C ASN A 658 -1.32 39.68 1.71
N LYS A 659 -1.99 39.91 0.58
CA LYS A 659 -1.51 39.46 -0.73
C LYS A 659 -0.29 40.26 -1.21
N VAL A 660 -0.29 41.57 -1.01
CA VAL A 660 0.80 42.44 -1.47
C VAL A 660 2.12 42.13 -0.77
N VAL A 661 2.09 41.77 0.52
CA VAL A 661 3.28 41.35 1.30
C VAL A 661 3.92 40.12 0.66
N HIS A 662 3.11 39.11 0.33
CA HIS A 662 3.61 37.90 -0.32
C HIS A 662 4.13 38.16 -1.73
N LEU A 663 3.49 39.05 -2.49
CA LEU A 663 3.97 39.45 -3.82
C LEU A 663 5.32 40.17 -3.73
N PHE A 664 5.48 41.09 -2.77
CA PHE A 664 6.73 41.82 -2.58
C PHE A 664 7.87 40.95 -2.06
N ASN A 665 7.56 39.98 -1.19
CA ASN A 665 8.52 38.95 -0.81
C ASN A 665 8.98 38.16 -2.05
N LEU A 666 8.03 37.70 -2.87
CA LEU A 666 8.35 36.94 -4.10
C LEU A 666 9.24 37.75 -5.05
N ILE A 667 8.89 39.02 -5.31
CA ILE A 667 9.72 39.95 -6.09
C ILE A 667 11.12 40.08 -5.49
N SER A 668 11.20 40.21 -4.17
CA SER A 668 12.46 40.38 -3.45
C SER A 668 13.37 39.15 -3.59
N LYS A 669 12.81 37.94 -3.55
CA LYS A 669 13.57 36.68 -3.73
C LYS A 669 14.25 36.60 -5.10
N TYR A 670 13.60 37.10 -6.15
CA TYR A 670 14.10 37.05 -7.53
C TYR A 670 14.69 38.39 -8.00
N TRP A 671 14.85 39.37 -7.12
CA TRP A 671 15.19 40.76 -7.46
C TRP A 671 16.44 40.94 -8.33
N ASN A 672 17.46 40.11 -8.07
CA ASN A 672 18.72 40.15 -8.81
C ASN A 672 18.58 39.61 -10.25
N ASN A 673 17.54 38.81 -10.52
CA ASN A 673 17.27 38.20 -11.82
C ASN A 673 16.26 39.01 -12.65
N VAL A 674 15.63 40.05 -12.09
CA VAL A 674 14.66 40.91 -12.80
C VAL A 674 15.40 41.90 -13.70
N GLN A 675 14.99 41.97 -14.97
CA GLN A 675 15.55 42.90 -15.95
C GLN A 675 15.22 44.37 -15.60
N GLN A 676 16.09 45.30 -16.02
CA GLN A 676 15.90 46.73 -15.73
C GLN A 676 14.60 47.30 -16.30
N SER A 677 14.21 46.88 -17.50
CA SER A 677 12.94 47.29 -18.13
C SER A 677 11.71 46.93 -17.28
N GLN A 678 11.73 45.75 -16.65
CA GLN A 678 10.67 45.31 -15.74
C GLN A 678 10.71 46.09 -14.42
N LYS A 679 11.90 46.37 -13.88
CA LYS A 679 12.05 47.24 -12.69
C LYS A 679 11.47 48.63 -12.93
N ASP A 680 11.72 49.22 -14.09
CA ASP A 680 11.19 50.55 -14.46
C ASP A 680 9.66 50.52 -14.60
N ARG A 681 9.11 49.48 -15.24
CA ARG A 681 7.64 49.29 -15.33
C ARG A 681 6.99 49.12 -13.96
N MET A 682 7.58 48.30 -13.09
CA MET A 682 7.09 48.09 -11.73
C MET A 682 7.07 49.40 -10.94
N LYS A 683 8.13 50.21 -11.05
CA LYS A 683 8.19 51.55 -10.44
C LYS A 683 7.06 52.45 -10.97
N GLN A 684 6.83 52.46 -12.27
CA GLN A 684 5.77 53.26 -12.89
C GLN A 684 4.37 52.87 -12.38
N ILE A 685 4.09 51.57 -12.24
CA ILE A 685 2.79 51.07 -11.79
C ILE A 685 2.61 51.26 -10.28
N LEU A 686 3.57 50.78 -9.47
CA LEU A 686 3.44 50.73 -8.01
C LEU A 686 3.50 52.12 -7.37
N SER A 687 4.22 53.08 -7.96
CA SER A 687 4.29 54.46 -7.42
C SER A 687 2.94 55.19 -7.39
N GLN A 688 1.96 54.70 -8.14
CA GLN A 688 0.63 55.31 -8.30
C GLN A 688 -0.47 54.58 -7.49
N ILE A 689 -0.15 53.48 -6.81
CA ILE A 689 -1.12 52.62 -6.12
C ILE A 689 -0.81 52.61 -4.63
N GLU A 690 -1.83 52.70 -3.78
CA GLU A 690 -1.70 52.54 -2.32
C GLU A 690 -1.42 51.07 -2.00
N CYS A 691 -0.19 50.64 -2.24
CA CYS A 691 0.23 49.24 -2.17
C CYS A 691 1.20 48.94 -1.02
N ILE A 692 1.51 49.92 -0.16
CA ILE A 692 2.41 49.72 0.97
C ILE A 692 1.61 49.59 2.26
N PRO A 693 1.60 48.40 2.91
CA PRO A 693 1.06 48.26 4.26
C PRO A 693 1.89 49.04 5.26
N THR A 694 1.24 49.96 5.97
CA THR A 694 1.84 50.72 7.08
C THR A 694 1.02 50.56 8.36
N GLN A 695 1.54 51.04 9.48
CA GLN A 695 0.80 51.13 10.75
C GLN A 695 -0.49 51.98 10.63
N GLN A 696 -0.58 52.84 9.61
CA GLN A 696 -1.73 53.71 9.33
C GLN A 696 -2.58 53.21 8.14
N GLY A 697 -2.49 51.91 7.83
CA GLY A 697 -3.18 51.30 6.69
C GLY A 697 -2.35 51.33 5.40
N MET A 698 -3.00 51.09 4.27
CA MET A 698 -2.37 51.08 2.95
C MET A 698 -2.04 52.50 2.51
N LYS A 699 -0.81 52.75 2.07
CA LYS A 699 -0.33 54.08 1.62
C LYS A 699 0.45 53.99 0.32
N LEU A 700 0.62 55.13 -0.35
CA LEU A 700 1.47 55.23 -1.54
C LEU A 700 2.95 54.98 -1.16
N PRO A 701 3.77 54.42 -2.07
CA PRO A 701 5.21 54.27 -1.82
C PRO A 701 5.87 55.57 -1.37
N LYS A 702 5.59 56.68 -2.06
CA LYS A 702 6.14 58.00 -1.77
C LYS A 702 5.76 58.57 -0.38
N GLU A 703 4.77 58.00 0.29
CA GLU A 703 4.27 58.44 1.62
C GLU A 703 4.69 57.48 2.74
N SER A 704 5.36 56.38 2.39
CA SER A 704 5.67 55.28 3.30
C SER A 704 7.15 55.26 3.68
N TYR A 705 7.43 54.97 4.96
CA TYR A 705 8.78 55.02 5.52
C TYR A 705 9.30 53.63 5.91
N ILE A 706 10.46 53.23 5.40
CA ILE A 706 11.16 52.01 5.83
C ILE A 706 11.63 52.21 7.28
N ARG A 707 11.33 51.22 8.14
CA ARG A 707 11.60 51.29 9.58
C ARG A 707 13.10 51.48 9.88
N SER A 708 13.40 52.42 10.78
CA SER A 708 14.71 52.69 11.37
C SER A 708 14.57 52.86 12.88
N GLN A 709 15.64 52.69 13.66
CA GLN A 709 15.63 52.67 15.14
C GLN A 709 15.10 53.99 15.77
N ILE A 710 14.91 55.05 14.99
CA ILE A 710 14.69 56.43 15.45
C ILE A 710 13.36 57.02 14.90
N LEU A 711 12.48 56.23 14.30
CA LEU A 711 11.21 56.72 13.74
C LEU A 711 10.06 56.76 14.76
N SER A 712 9.32 57.87 14.82
CA SER A 712 8.10 57.99 15.64
C SER A 712 6.94 57.16 15.10
N PRO A 713 6.09 56.61 15.98
CA PRO A 713 4.86 55.91 15.61
C PRO A 713 3.86 56.76 14.78
N ASP A 714 4.00 58.09 14.75
CA ASP A 714 3.07 58.98 14.02
C ASP A 714 3.30 59.01 12.49
N LEU A 715 4.37 58.36 12.00
CA LEU A 715 4.65 58.26 10.57
C LEU A 715 4.05 56.97 9.96
N PRO A 716 3.73 56.95 8.65
CA PRO A 716 3.33 55.73 7.95
C PRO A 716 4.50 54.74 7.79
N ILE A 717 4.89 54.11 8.89
CA ILE A 717 5.99 53.13 8.93
C ILE A 717 5.53 51.83 8.29
N ILE A 718 6.31 51.31 7.35
CA ILE A 718 6.08 50.03 6.68
C ILE A 718 5.92 48.93 7.73
N ALA A 719 4.79 48.23 7.68
CA ALA A 719 4.43 47.17 8.62
C ALA A 719 5.03 45.79 8.23
N MET A 720 5.70 45.71 7.09
CA MET A 720 6.33 44.49 6.55
C MET A 720 7.77 44.30 7.07
N ASN A 721 8.25 43.06 7.10
CA ASN A 721 9.64 42.77 7.43
C ASN A 721 10.56 43.20 6.27
N VAL A 722 11.39 44.21 6.50
CA VAL A 722 12.32 44.74 5.49
C VAL A 722 13.75 44.31 5.80
N VAL A 723 14.47 43.80 4.80
CA VAL A 723 15.87 43.37 4.92
C VAL A 723 16.80 44.19 4.03
N PRO A 724 18.02 44.53 4.50
CA PRO A 724 19.06 45.12 3.66
C PRO A 724 19.60 44.06 2.68
N ASN A 725 20.03 44.48 1.48
CA ASN A 725 20.51 43.56 0.45
C ASN A 725 21.77 42.82 0.94
N MET A 726 21.68 41.50 1.09
CA MET A 726 22.82 40.63 1.44
C MET A 726 23.56 40.29 0.14
N ASN A 727 24.68 40.96 -0.10
CA ASN A 727 25.62 40.53 -1.14
C ASN A 727 26.47 39.39 -0.53
N PRO A 728 26.43 38.14 -1.03
CA PRO A 728 27.10 37.00 -0.38
C PRO A 728 28.63 37.12 -0.29
N ASN A 729 29.23 38.09 -0.98
CA ASN A 729 30.69 38.27 -1.08
C ASN A 729 31.25 39.51 -0.34
N SER A 730 30.45 40.28 0.41
CA SER A 730 31.01 41.36 1.23
C SER A 730 31.61 40.78 2.51
N LYS A 731 32.94 40.89 2.66
CA LYS A 731 33.72 40.47 3.84
C LYS A 731 33.46 41.30 5.11
N ASP A 732 32.45 42.14 5.13
CA ASP A 732 32.05 42.92 6.30
C ASP A 732 30.86 42.25 6.98
N GLY A 733 31.18 41.27 7.83
CA GLY A 733 30.23 40.63 8.72
C GLY A 733 29.72 41.61 9.78
N VAL A 734 28.65 42.35 9.47
CA VAL A 734 27.82 42.98 10.50
C VAL A 734 26.87 41.92 11.05
N ARG A 735 27.09 41.54 12.31
CA ARG A 735 26.33 40.52 13.03
C ARG A 735 24.83 40.87 13.09
N VAL A 736 24.00 39.86 12.83
CA VAL A 736 22.52 39.85 12.87
C VAL A 736 21.98 39.96 14.31
N ASN A 737 22.27 41.05 15.03
CA ASN A 737 21.73 41.27 16.38
C ASN A 737 20.87 42.53 16.55
N ASP A 738 20.80 43.43 15.57
CA ASP A 738 20.08 44.72 15.73
C ASP A 738 18.67 44.76 15.11
N CYS A 739 18.13 43.62 14.68
CA CYS A 739 16.74 43.48 14.23
C CYS A 739 15.96 42.52 15.15
N ARG A 740 15.97 42.78 16.46
CA ARG A 740 14.92 42.29 17.35
C ARG A 740 14.08 43.47 17.81
N SER A 741 12.99 43.74 17.11
CA SER A 741 11.83 44.32 17.79
C SER A 741 10.52 44.00 17.06
N ILE A 742 9.63 43.42 17.86
CA ILE A 742 8.19 43.19 17.70
C ILE A 742 7.79 41.92 16.94
N GLN A 743 7.44 40.91 17.74
CA GLN A 743 6.62 39.78 17.35
C GLN A 743 5.25 40.29 16.84
N PHE A 744 5.06 40.25 15.53
CA PHE A 744 3.77 39.86 14.97
C PHE A 744 3.96 38.45 14.40
N ASN A 745 3.27 37.49 15.01
CA ASN A 745 3.04 36.10 14.58
C ASN A 745 4.12 35.45 13.70
N ASN A 746 4.95 34.59 14.30
CA ASN A 746 5.58 33.34 13.79
C ASN A 746 6.06 33.15 12.33
N ASP A 747 6.01 34.12 11.41
CA ASP A 747 6.43 33.97 10.02
C ASP A 747 7.76 34.71 9.78
N SER A 748 8.87 34.06 10.11
CA SER A 748 10.23 34.49 9.77
C SER A 748 10.52 34.55 8.26
N ASP A 749 9.56 34.19 7.41
CA ASP A 749 9.80 33.84 6.00
C ASP A 749 9.36 34.93 4.99
N ASN A 750 8.74 36.04 5.45
CA ASN A 750 8.21 37.10 4.59
C ASN A 750 9.05 38.39 4.58
N CYS A 751 10.28 38.30 4.09
CA CYS A 751 11.21 39.43 3.98
C CYS A 751 11.13 40.16 2.64
N VAL A 752 11.11 41.49 2.67
CA VAL A 752 11.10 42.36 1.48
C VAL A 752 12.40 43.16 1.41
N LEU A 753 13.04 43.23 0.24
CA LEU A 753 14.30 43.95 0.06
C LEU A 753 14.10 45.47 0.16
N ALA A 754 14.92 46.12 0.98
CA ALA A 754 14.93 47.58 1.11
C ALA A 754 15.24 48.28 -0.23
N GLU A 755 16.06 47.68 -1.09
CA GLU A 755 16.42 48.23 -2.40
C GLU A 755 15.21 48.27 -3.36
N PHE A 756 14.40 47.21 -3.36
CA PHE A 756 13.15 47.18 -4.12
C PHE A 756 12.19 48.27 -3.65
N LEU A 757 12.00 48.41 -2.33
CA LEU A 757 11.13 49.44 -1.74
C LEU A 757 11.61 50.86 -2.09
N LYS A 758 12.92 51.11 -2.02
CA LYS A 758 13.50 52.39 -2.45
C LYS A 758 13.26 52.67 -3.93
N LEU A 759 13.38 51.65 -4.80
CA LEU A 759 13.15 51.82 -6.25
C LEU A 759 11.73 52.32 -6.54
N ILE A 760 10.72 51.75 -5.87
CA ILE A 760 9.31 52.09 -6.08
C ILE A 760 8.90 53.40 -5.38
N GLY A 761 9.80 54.01 -4.60
CA GLY A 761 9.63 55.35 -4.03
C GLY A 761 9.43 55.39 -2.51
N CYS A 762 9.60 54.29 -1.77
CA CYS A 762 9.55 54.30 -0.32
C CYS A 762 10.70 55.11 0.28
N ARG A 763 10.38 55.97 1.24
CA ARG A 763 11.34 56.86 1.89
C ARG A 763 12.15 56.10 2.95
N THR A 764 13.40 56.47 3.12
CA THR A 764 14.23 56.06 4.27
C THR A 764 14.60 57.29 5.09
N VAL A 765 14.30 57.27 6.38
CA VAL A 765 14.80 58.28 7.33
C VAL A 765 15.92 57.65 8.13
N HIS A 766 17.13 58.08 7.86
CA HIS A 766 18.35 57.44 8.33
C HIS A 766 19.07 58.39 9.31
N VAL A 767 18.46 58.65 10.48
CA VAL A 767 19.01 59.62 11.46
C VAL A 767 20.42 59.20 11.94
N GLN A 768 20.69 57.90 12.11
CA GLN A 768 22.00 57.40 12.57
C GLN A 768 23.14 57.51 11.56
N SER A 769 22.89 57.54 10.23
CA SER A 769 23.97 57.80 9.27
C SER A 769 24.41 59.27 9.26
N PHE A 770 23.62 60.20 9.82
CA PHE A 770 24.07 61.57 10.08
C PHE A 770 25.06 61.64 11.24
N ILE A 771 25.01 60.67 12.17
CA ILE A 771 25.89 60.60 13.34
C ILE A 771 27.15 59.76 13.04
N ALA A 772 27.05 58.72 12.20
CA ALA A 772 28.15 57.79 11.95
C ALA A 772 29.08 58.13 10.75
N HIS A 773 28.69 59.02 9.83
CA HIS A 773 29.51 59.38 8.66
C HIS A 773 30.00 60.84 8.74
N GLN A 774 30.96 61.09 9.64
CA GLN A 774 31.55 62.41 9.92
C GLN A 774 32.24 63.11 8.73
N ASN A 775 32.45 62.46 7.57
CA ASN A 775 33.30 63.02 6.50
C ASN A 775 32.60 63.36 5.17
N THR A 776 31.25 63.29 5.05
CA THR A 776 30.56 63.61 3.78
C THR A 776 29.31 64.48 3.93
N LEU A 777 29.25 65.33 4.95
CA LEU A 777 28.06 66.13 5.31
C LEU A 777 28.13 67.61 4.93
N SER A 778 28.67 67.94 3.76
CA SER A 778 28.51 69.28 3.15
C SER A 778 27.20 69.46 2.36
N ASN A 779 26.34 68.42 2.27
CA ASN A 779 25.12 68.43 1.44
C ASN A 779 23.81 68.02 2.16
N ALA A 780 23.81 67.84 3.49
CA ALA A 780 22.64 67.37 4.26
C ALA A 780 21.30 68.12 4.03
N PRO A 781 21.25 69.46 3.92
CA PRO A 781 19.98 70.16 3.71
C PRO A 781 19.40 70.03 2.28
N LYS A 782 20.10 69.42 1.32
CA LYS A 782 19.66 69.36 -0.09
C LYS A 782 18.80 68.13 -0.45
N THR A 783 18.65 67.16 0.45
CA THR A 783 18.01 65.87 0.13
C THR A 783 16.68 65.61 0.84
N MET A 784 16.20 66.53 1.68
CA MET A 784 14.95 66.38 2.44
C MET A 784 13.84 67.24 1.84
N SER A 785 12.63 66.69 1.73
CA SER A 785 11.46 67.49 1.33
C SER A 785 11.02 68.42 2.47
N GLU A 786 10.30 69.50 2.15
CA GLU A 786 9.71 70.39 3.15
C GLU A 786 8.78 69.63 4.11
N GLU A 787 8.11 68.59 3.61
CA GLU A 787 7.26 67.68 4.39
C GLU A 787 8.07 66.86 5.41
N ASP A 788 9.24 66.34 5.02
CA ASP A 788 10.11 65.58 5.94
C ASP A 788 10.67 66.48 7.05
N ILE A 789 11.00 67.73 6.70
CA ILE A 789 11.45 68.73 7.68
C ILE A 789 10.31 69.10 8.64
N ALA A 790 9.10 69.31 8.12
CA ALA A 790 7.92 69.61 8.94
C ALA A 790 7.57 68.45 9.90
N ALA A 791 7.68 67.21 9.42
CA ALA A 791 7.47 66.02 10.25
C ALA A 791 8.53 65.91 11.36
N LEU A 792 9.82 66.07 11.03
CA LEU A 792 10.90 66.01 12.02
C LEU A 792 10.76 67.07 13.14
N LYS A 793 10.26 68.26 12.82
CA LYS A 793 10.01 69.34 13.80
C LYS A 793 9.03 68.94 14.90
N GLN A 794 8.04 68.12 14.56
CA GLN A 794 6.96 67.76 15.48
C GLN A 794 7.19 66.40 16.17
N THR A 795 8.25 65.69 15.78
CA THR A 795 8.46 64.30 16.14
C THR A 795 9.44 64.13 17.30
N GLN A 796 9.11 63.31 18.30
CA GLN A 796 10.03 62.92 19.38
C GLN A 796 11.06 61.89 18.92
N CYS A 797 12.07 62.32 18.17
CA CYS A 797 13.09 61.44 17.59
C CYS A 797 14.54 61.84 17.89
N PHE A 798 14.78 62.93 18.62
CA PHE A 798 16.14 63.35 18.96
C PHE A 798 16.53 62.84 20.35
N ALA A 799 17.69 62.19 20.44
CA ALA A 799 18.20 61.70 21.71
C ALA A 799 18.56 62.89 22.62
N GLY A 800 18.00 62.89 23.82
CA GLY A 800 18.31 63.86 24.86
C GLY A 800 19.11 63.25 26.00
N THR A 801 19.96 64.05 26.61
CA THR A 801 20.69 63.74 27.84
C THR A 801 20.57 64.88 28.85
N THR A 802 21.19 64.76 30.02
CA THR A 802 21.28 65.81 31.05
C THR A 802 22.73 66.04 31.43
N ILE A 803 23.02 67.12 32.16
CA ILE A 803 24.38 67.48 32.58
C ILE A 803 25.04 66.37 33.44
N GLN A 804 24.25 65.64 34.26
CA GLN A 804 24.76 64.55 35.09
C GLN A 804 24.95 63.24 34.32
N SER A 805 24.10 62.99 33.33
CA SER A 805 24.07 61.77 32.54
C SER A 805 24.85 61.90 31.24
N LYS A 806 25.94 62.71 31.21
CA LYS A 806 26.63 63.20 29.99
C LYS A 806 26.85 62.19 28.86
N ASN A 807 26.98 60.90 29.18
CA ASN A 807 27.25 59.81 28.23
C ASN A 807 26.10 58.80 28.08
N GLU A 808 24.93 59.07 28.64
CA GLU A 808 23.74 58.22 28.57
C GLU A 808 22.55 58.98 27.99
N ILE A 809 21.82 58.33 27.09
CA ILE A 809 20.59 58.84 26.50
C ILE A 809 19.47 58.64 27.52
N VAL A 810 18.84 59.75 27.94
CA VAL A 810 17.77 59.76 28.95
C VAL A 810 16.39 59.56 28.30
N GLY A 811 16.24 59.90 27.02
CA GLY A 811 15.00 59.72 26.28
C GLY A 811 15.05 60.29 24.86
N LEU A 812 13.96 60.14 24.12
CA LEU A 812 13.76 60.80 22.83
C LEU A 812 12.82 62.00 23.01
N PHE A 813 13.17 63.11 22.41
CA PHE A 813 12.51 64.40 22.57
C PHE A 813 12.25 65.05 21.23
N ARG A 814 11.29 65.97 21.18
CA ARG A 814 11.12 66.84 20.01
C ARG A 814 12.32 67.77 19.92
N PRO A 815 12.66 68.25 18.71
CA PRO A 815 13.69 69.26 18.57
C PRO A 815 13.47 70.45 19.52
N ASP A 816 12.25 70.96 19.62
CA ASP A 816 11.94 72.12 20.46
C ASP A 816 11.97 71.84 21.96
N GLU A 817 12.04 70.59 22.40
CA GLU A 817 12.19 70.19 23.80
C GLU A 817 13.67 70.14 24.22
N LEU A 818 14.61 70.20 23.27
CA LEU A 818 16.04 70.06 23.51
C LEU A 818 16.80 71.38 23.44
N LEU A 819 17.86 71.48 24.25
CA LEU A 819 18.85 72.55 24.20
C LEU A 819 20.21 72.06 23.71
N PHE A 820 21.05 72.99 23.24
CA PHE A 820 22.49 72.74 23.09
C PHE A 820 23.20 72.70 24.46
N SER A 821 24.32 72.00 24.53
CA SER A 821 25.02 71.69 25.78
C SER A 821 25.54 72.95 26.50
N GLU A 822 25.90 73.98 25.73
CA GLU A 822 26.40 75.27 26.21
C GLU A 822 25.37 75.98 27.10
N ALA A 823 24.10 75.93 26.72
CA ALA A 823 23.01 76.58 27.45
C ALA A 823 22.77 75.91 28.81
N ALA A 824 22.76 74.57 28.83
CA ALA A 824 22.57 73.81 30.06
C ALA A 824 23.76 73.96 31.01
N HIS A 825 25.00 73.98 30.50
CA HIS A 825 26.18 74.21 31.32
C HIS A 825 26.16 75.53 32.08
N GLN A 826 25.58 76.59 31.49
CA GLN A 826 25.40 77.86 32.17
C GLN A 826 24.26 77.84 33.19
N LEU A 827 23.20 77.05 32.95
CA LEU A 827 22.04 76.92 33.84
C LEU A 827 22.30 76.03 35.06
N LYS A 828 23.29 75.13 35.00
CA LYS A 828 23.63 74.14 36.07
C LYS A 828 22.40 73.35 36.57
N SER A 829 21.38 73.19 35.75
CA SER A 829 20.14 72.50 36.10
C SER A 829 20.08 71.11 35.45
N ASN A 830 19.65 70.11 36.21
CA ASN A 830 19.46 68.74 35.73
C ASN A 830 18.07 68.47 35.15
N THR A 831 17.16 69.44 35.23
CA THR A 831 15.78 69.29 34.73
C THR A 831 15.66 69.59 33.25
N VAL A 832 16.73 70.08 32.62
CA VAL A 832 16.75 70.50 31.22
C VAL A 832 17.38 69.41 30.37
N HIS A 833 16.71 69.05 29.28
CA HIS A 833 17.19 68.07 28.34
C HIS A 833 18.06 68.74 27.28
N ILE A 834 19.30 68.25 27.13
CA ILE A 834 20.22 68.66 26.09
C ILE A 834 20.29 67.62 25.00
N ILE A 835 20.53 68.05 23.76
CA ILE A 835 20.78 67.11 22.67
C ILE A 835 21.98 66.23 23.03
N PHE A 836 21.79 64.90 22.97
CA PHE A 836 22.88 63.95 23.07
C PHE A 836 23.62 63.93 21.74
N TRP A 837 24.86 64.41 21.74
CA TRP A 837 25.74 64.43 20.57
C TRP A 837 27.06 63.71 20.91
N PRO A 838 27.58 62.82 20.04
CA PRO A 838 28.71 61.97 20.40
C PRO A 838 30.06 62.69 20.47
N ASP A 839 30.20 63.86 19.82
CA ASP A 839 31.44 64.65 19.79
C ASP A 839 31.31 65.92 20.64
N ASP A 840 32.42 66.33 21.27
CA ASP A 840 32.51 67.62 22.00
C ASP A 840 32.40 68.85 21.07
N PHE A 841 32.41 68.66 19.74
CA PHE A 841 32.39 69.74 18.75
C PHE A 841 31.29 69.52 17.71
N LEU A 842 30.40 70.52 17.57
CA LEU A 842 29.31 70.54 16.62
C LEU A 842 29.65 71.45 15.42
N ASP A 843 29.61 70.93 14.19
CA ASP A 843 29.83 71.72 12.97
C ASP A 843 28.78 72.84 12.82
N LEU A 844 29.20 74.02 12.35
CA LEU A 844 28.34 75.21 12.23
C LEU A 844 27.12 74.99 11.31
N ASN A 845 27.26 74.23 10.22
CA ASN A 845 26.14 73.92 9.32
C ASN A 845 25.15 72.95 9.97
N ILE A 846 25.67 72.00 10.76
CA ILE A 846 24.85 71.07 11.52
C ILE A 846 24.11 71.82 12.63
N HIS A 847 24.80 72.73 13.32
CA HIS A 847 24.23 73.63 14.31
C HIS A 847 23.06 74.44 13.71
N HIS A 848 23.25 75.07 12.56
CA HIS A 848 22.20 75.80 11.86
C HIS A 848 21.04 74.91 11.41
N PHE A 849 21.31 73.69 10.94
CA PHE A 849 20.27 72.74 10.57
C PHE A 849 19.45 72.28 11.78
N LEU A 850 20.10 71.94 12.90
CA LEU A 850 19.43 71.55 14.15
C LEU A 850 18.60 72.71 14.73
N CYS A 851 19.11 73.95 14.66
CA CYS A 851 18.33 75.14 14.95
C CYS A 851 17.10 75.27 14.03
N SER A 852 17.26 74.99 12.73
CA SER A 852 16.17 75.03 11.77
C SER A 852 15.08 73.99 12.04
N LEU A 853 15.44 72.86 12.68
CA LEU A 853 14.53 71.82 13.15
C LEU A 853 13.85 72.17 14.49
N GLY A 854 14.34 73.17 15.22
CA GLY A 854 13.72 73.68 16.45
C GLY A 854 14.52 73.49 17.72
N ILE A 855 15.72 72.87 17.68
CA ILE A 855 16.61 72.77 18.85
C ILE A 855 17.07 74.16 19.27
N ARG A 856 16.94 74.46 20.57
CA ARG A 856 17.10 75.84 21.05
C ARG A 856 18.50 76.08 21.62
N GLU A 857 19.03 77.27 21.35
CA GLU A 857 20.25 77.77 22.00
C GLU A 857 20.00 78.30 23.43
N ALA A 858 18.73 78.50 23.80
CA ALA A 858 18.33 78.97 25.12
C ALA A 858 16.94 78.40 25.48
N PRO A 859 16.62 78.24 26.79
CA PRO A 859 15.27 77.85 27.24
C PRO A 859 14.18 78.80 26.73
N LYS A 860 12.90 78.40 26.81
CA LYS A 860 11.79 79.35 26.64
C LYS A 860 11.77 80.25 27.87
N LEU A 861 11.36 81.50 27.70
CA LEU A 861 11.31 82.45 28.80
C LEU A 861 10.40 81.97 29.94
N ASP A 862 9.27 81.35 29.62
CA ASP A 862 8.35 80.80 30.62
C ASP A 862 8.97 79.66 31.43
N ASP A 863 9.62 78.68 30.75
CA ASP A 863 10.36 77.59 31.40
C ASP A 863 11.43 78.14 32.37
N LEU A 864 12.11 79.22 31.95
CA LEU A 864 13.15 79.86 32.73
C LEU A 864 12.60 80.63 33.94
N ILE A 865 11.47 81.34 33.77
CA ILE A 865 10.76 82.03 34.86
C ILE A 865 10.25 81.01 35.88
N ASP A 866 9.71 79.88 35.43
CA ASP A 866 9.25 78.81 36.31
C ASP A 866 10.42 78.19 37.10
N MET A 867 11.58 78.00 36.48
CA MET A 867 12.79 77.58 37.20
C MET A 867 13.25 78.61 38.26
N ILE A 868 13.20 79.91 37.94
CA ILE A 868 13.56 80.98 38.89
C ILE A 868 12.60 81.00 40.09
N ASP A 869 11.29 80.84 39.83
CA ASP A 869 10.26 80.81 40.88
C ASP A 869 10.38 79.57 41.77
N GLU A 870 10.64 78.39 41.19
CA GLU A 870 10.88 77.16 41.95
C GLU A 870 12.15 77.24 42.83
N ASP A 871 13.25 77.77 42.28
CA ASP A 871 14.49 78.00 43.05
C ASP A 871 14.27 79.01 44.19
N PHE A 872 13.48 80.07 43.93
CA PHE A 872 13.09 81.04 44.95
C PHE A 872 12.25 80.40 46.07
N LYS A 873 11.26 79.57 45.72
CA LYS A 873 10.44 78.86 46.71
C LYS A 873 11.29 77.90 47.55
N LYS A 874 12.15 77.09 46.94
CA LYS A 874 13.04 76.15 47.66
C LYS A 874 13.92 76.86 48.68
N GLN A 875 14.57 77.96 48.28
CA GLN A 875 15.43 78.73 49.19
C GLN A 875 14.64 79.42 50.33
N ARG A 876 13.37 79.80 50.08
CA ARG A 876 12.51 80.45 51.09
C ARG A 876 12.04 79.51 52.19
N PHE A 877 11.82 78.23 51.90
CA PHE A 877 11.28 77.26 52.86
C PHE A 877 12.36 76.48 53.63
N GLU A 878 13.56 76.30 53.08
CA GLU A 878 14.58 75.44 53.71
C GLU A 878 15.56 76.19 54.63
N HIS A 879 15.82 77.49 54.45
CA HIS A 879 16.88 78.23 55.19
C HIS A 879 16.39 79.57 55.75
N GLY A 880 15.73 79.54 56.92
CA GLY A 880 15.26 80.73 57.65
C GLY A 880 16.38 81.57 58.28
N GLY A 881 17.27 82.16 57.46
CA GLY A 881 18.27 83.14 57.92
C GLY A 881 19.54 83.33 57.08
N SER A 882 19.72 82.63 55.96
CA SER A 882 20.90 82.77 55.09
C SER A 882 20.68 83.81 53.98
N PRO A 883 21.74 84.49 53.46
CA PRO A 883 21.61 85.40 52.34
C PRO A 883 21.10 84.67 51.09
N TYR A 884 20.16 85.29 50.37
CA TYR A 884 19.59 84.74 49.14
C TYR A 884 20.68 84.54 48.09
N ILE A 885 20.79 83.31 47.56
CA ILE A 885 21.75 82.98 46.52
C ILE A 885 21.05 83.13 45.18
N ILE A 886 21.56 84.01 44.32
CA ILE A 886 21.03 84.23 42.97
C ILE A 886 21.03 82.88 42.22
N PRO A 887 19.86 82.39 41.78
CA PRO A 887 19.78 81.14 41.04
C PRO A 887 20.55 81.24 39.71
N SER A 888 21.18 80.14 39.30
CA SER A 888 21.88 80.06 38.00
C SER A 888 20.96 80.35 36.81
N SER A 889 19.66 80.07 36.95
CA SER A 889 18.60 80.41 35.99
C SER A 889 18.40 81.93 35.82
N LEU A 890 18.44 82.70 36.92
CA LEU A 890 18.36 84.17 36.91
C LEU A 890 19.66 84.80 36.38
N GLU A 891 20.82 84.23 36.72
CA GLU A 891 22.11 84.66 36.19
C GLU A 891 22.21 84.41 34.67
N PHE A 892 21.70 83.25 34.21
CA PHE A 892 21.59 82.95 32.78
C PHE A 892 20.70 83.97 32.07
N LEU A 893 19.52 84.30 32.63
CA LEU A 893 18.63 85.32 32.06
C LEU A 893 19.37 86.65 31.92
N ALA A 894 19.99 87.12 33.00
CA ALA A 894 20.65 88.43 33.03
C ALA A 894 21.79 88.53 32.01
N LYS A 895 22.60 87.48 31.83
CA LYS A 895 23.70 87.45 30.86
C LYS A 895 23.24 87.35 29.40
N ASN A 896 22.10 86.71 29.17
CA ASN A 896 21.64 86.33 27.83
C ASN A 896 20.39 87.08 27.36
N VAL A 897 19.84 88.00 28.16
CA VAL A 897 18.56 88.70 27.89
C VAL A 897 18.58 89.44 26.56
N GLU A 898 19.64 90.18 26.25
CA GLU A 898 19.75 90.96 25.01
C GLU A 898 19.86 90.06 23.77
N LYS A 899 20.53 88.91 23.91
CA LYS A 899 20.81 87.99 22.79
C LYS A 899 19.62 87.07 22.48
N HIS A 900 19.01 86.48 23.50
CA HIS A 900 18.03 85.41 23.34
C HIS A 900 16.58 85.83 23.69
N TYR A 901 16.39 86.91 24.44
CA TYR A 901 15.07 87.39 24.87
C TYR A 901 14.86 88.91 24.65
N PRO A 902 15.13 89.45 23.45
CA PRO A 902 15.08 90.90 23.21
C PRO A 902 13.66 91.49 23.38
N GLU A 903 12.61 90.67 23.27
CA GLU A 903 11.21 91.09 23.37
C GLU A 903 10.77 91.43 24.82
N LEU A 904 11.51 90.98 25.84
CA LEU A 904 11.29 91.34 27.26
C LEU A 904 11.34 92.85 27.51
N TRP A 905 12.07 93.59 26.66
CA TRP A 905 12.22 95.04 26.73
C TRP A 905 11.22 95.81 25.84
N LYS A 906 10.53 95.12 24.92
CA LYS A 906 9.65 95.74 23.92
C LYS A 906 8.18 95.71 24.32
N GLU A 907 7.76 94.72 25.11
CA GLU A 907 6.36 94.62 25.57
C GLU A 907 6.17 95.07 27.03
N LYS A 908 5.30 96.07 27.26
CA LYS A 908 4.84 96.51 28.59
C LYS A 908 3.95 95.49 29.32
N THR A 909 3.84 94.26 28.83
CA THR A 909 2.80 93.29 29.22
C THR A 909 3.32 91.95 29.71
N ASN A 910 4.58 91.85 30.15
CA ASN A 910 5.00 90.68 30.90
C ASN A 910 4.47 90.77 32.35
N ARG A 911 3.36 90.09 32.65
CA ARG A 911 2.66 90.16 33.96
C ARG A 911 3.15 89.17 35.01
N ARG A 912 4.14 88.34 34.68
CA ARG A 912 4.76 87.42 35.65
C ARG A 912 5.83 88.17 36.45
N ALA A 913 5.68 88.20 37.76
CA ALA A 913 6.73 88.66 38.67
C ALA A 913 7.75 87.53 38.85
N PHE A 914 9.02 87.76 38.50
CA PHE A 914 10.06 86.73 38.55
C PHE A 914 11.39 87.21 39.17
N ILE A 915 11.50 88.49 39.54
CA ILE A 915 12.64 89.03 40.29
C ILE A 915 12.17 89.33 41.72
N PRO A 916 12.75 88.70 42.75
CA PRO A 916 12.46 89.08 44.13
C PRO A 916 12.99 90.50 44.39
N ALA A 917 12.11 91.47 44.62
CA ALA A 917 12.46 92.80 45.07
C ALA A 917 12.13 92.95 46.56
N GLN A 918 13.11 93.35 47.37
CA GLN A 918 12.88 93.80 48.75
C GLN A 918 12.81 95.33 48.75
N TRP A 919 11.78 95.88 49.37
CA TRP A 919 11.67 97.33 49.57
C TRP A 919 12.74 97.80 50.58
N PRO A 920 13.49 98.88 50.33
CA PRO A 920 14.57 99.31 51.23
C PRO A 920 14.03 99.83 52.57
N ALA A 921 14.57 99.32 53.68
CA ALA A 921 14.24 99.76 55.04
C ALA A 921 15.02 101.03 55.42
N ASN A 922 14.33 102.10 55.84
CA ASN A 922 14.94 103.39 56.23
C ASN A 922 15.50 103.40 57.68
N PRO A 923 16.68 104.00 57.98
CA PRO A 923 17.28 104.04 59.32
C PRO A 923 17.15 105.41 60.07
N THR A 924 16.53 105.34 61.26
CA THR A 924 16.74 106.15 62.51
C THR A 924 16.27 107.61 62.66
N ALA A 925 15.26 107.84 63.54
CA ALA A 925 15.32 108.83 64.65
C ALA A 925 14.14 108.65 65.65
N ARG A 926 14.42 108.17 66.87
CA ARG A 926 13.42 108.02 67.95
C ARG A 926 13.05 109.37 68.57
N ARG A 927 11.76 109.67 68.68
CA ARG A 927 11.00 109.70 69.96
C ARG A 927 9.54 110.14 69.73
N GLY A 928 8.63 109.15 69.69
CA GLY A 928 7.17 109.34 69.72
C GLY A 928 6.45 109.18 68.38
N ASN A 929 6.39 107.93 67.87
CA ASN A 929 5.53 107.38 66.81
C ASN A 929 5.16 108.31 65.64
N ARG A 930 6.11 108.57 64.73
CA ARG A 930 5.86 109.38 63.54
C ARG A 930 6.79 109.07 62.37
N ASN A 931 6.17 109.19 61.20
CA ASN A 931 6.65 109.59 59.87
C ASN A 931 7.21 108.54 58.91
N ASP A 932 6.38 108.30 57.89
CA ASP A 932 6.60 108.57 56.47
C ASP A 932 7.77 107.89 55.73
N ASN A 933 7.36 107.13 54.69
CA ASN A 933 8.05 106.76 53.45
C ASN A 933 9.38 105.98 53.61
N ASP A 934 9.58 104.81 53.01
CA ASP A 934 9.01 104.16 51.84
C ASP A 934 8.90 102.65 52.10
#